data_AF-A0A7X0IGS4-F1
#
_entry.id   AF-A0A7X0IGS4-F1
#
_cell.length_a   1.000
_cell.length_b   1.000
_cell.length_c   1.000
_cell.angle_alpha   90.00
_cell.angle_beta   90.00
_cell.angle_gamma   90.00
#
_symmetry.space_group_name_H-M   'P 1'
#
loop_
_entity.id
_entity.type
_entity.pdbx_description
1 polymer ?
#
loop_
_entity_poly.entity_id
_entity_poly.type
_entity_poly.pdbx_seq_one_letter_code
_entity_poly.pdbx_strand_id
1 'polypeptide(L)'
;MTEEMEPDVLLLDIRDRDHGDEGWSAVGADRGRVLVVDRVDRLAGRGPFYERVLGTRAVRAVLCLVVGPADPAGDTALRLSPAMASSEVAATLWAGDLTGVEWDMETGHAYAGRDDPGGNLLQLQQVLLLPEIFDTVVAQTRGIPDRVASVGFTVMSGHFGDELLADALSDGLERLIGGADATRAGAAADLAAADRSPGRVLAVLTGSHTGPPPDPLVPGGPLAVRRDEALLRARGLQALRAKLESVTALVAGGPPGTAVHGLVTAGEALRVFRDEAARLFTEAGGFDGEDHTVLGRLRRAGVRMDGDPRQGDPAEALRDVVRSQFRSGVSLHTIVARLRAYAARVAPAGSGMHRSRLTAACPGRLLAELASPYPFTLDPMRTGLLAAAGVLGFLVGLGMGPLADSLMGALLRLAGVVLFVLLAWCGGVALLHARVPERDGEHGWTALPVRPLLAHGGAAMLGVLAGHAFWRVPPGGDWPGPPLAVTVLVVVPALAGMAFTLYLWWRGAVARWYAGLPVAEAGAAAGALDGVVTEVAFQEWVLARARRAAADTAQTYASVLEDLVRALHRGVTEQRERLAGQTGPARRGAVGFPEFRAEFAQVVWDDLTDLAAHVLDPLWQQMYGGALRDVTWRVEERARAGLDGYWDHLRQRGVHERPSFARDNPRRTELAESVWRRSPDLAELVRMRVGGRMTQLCGQDELRYLRATGGAMSVRFAPRVAQPPVGAGGDRTGQAIRFPGDVVWTAASRYAGVLRLVPLRTGLVDVTWARNVPPSHNRVAGGMNGAAGPAGSAAPPAGPGKGGGHGD
;
A
#
# COMPACT_ATOMS: atom_id res chain seq x y z
N MET A 1 -18.76 25.67 0.99
CA MET A 1 -19.85 26.41 1.66
C MET A 1 -20.96 25.41 1.94
N THR A 2 -20.86 24.74 3.07
CA THR A 2 -21.91 23.88 3.64
C THR A 2 -22.48 24.69 4.79
N GLU A 3 -23.74 25.10 4.68
CA GLU A 3 -24.50 25.61 5.82
C GLU A 3 -24.43 24.56 6.93
N GLU A 4 -23.66 24.83 7.99
CA GLU A 4 -23.78 24.17 9.27
C GLU A 4 -25.20 24.45 9.77
N MET A 5 -26.12 23.55 9.45
CA MET A 5 -27.49 23.60 9.92
C MET A 5 -27.49 23.09 11.37
N GLU A 6 -27.25 24.04 12.27
CA GLU A 6 -27.29 23.96 13.72
C GLU A 6 -28.60 23.32 14.25
N PRO A 7 -28.59 22.65 15.42
CA PRO A 7 -29.79 22.00 15.96
C PRO A 7 -30.89 23.02 16.25
N ASP A 8 -32.02 22.86 15.56
CA ASP A 8 -32.99 23.93 15.31
C ASP A 8 -34.00 24.16 16.46
N VAL A 9 -33.99 23.32 17.51
CA VAL A 9 -34.88 23.38 18.68
C VAL A 9 -34.09 23.27 19.99
N LEU A 10 -34.25 24.26 20.88
CA LEU A 10 -33.64 24.29 22.21
C LEU A 10 -34.54 23.56 23.23
N LEU A 11 -34.02 22.53 23.91
CA LEU A 11 -34.69 21.89 25.06
C LEU A 11 -34.36 22.61 26.37
N LEU A 12 -35.38 23.00 27.13
CA LEU A 12 -35.25 23.52 28.47
C LEU A 12 -36.14 22.71 29.43
N ASP A 13 -35.55 21.73 30.13
CA ASP A 13 -36.23 20.97 31.18
C ASP A 13 -36.12 21.72 32.52
N ILE A 14 -37.24 22.24 32.99
CA ILE A 14 -37.33 23.09 34.19
C ILE A 14 -38.18 22.45 35.29
N ARG A 15 -38.56 21.18 35.15
CA ARG A 15 -39.48 20.50 36.09
C ARG A 15 -38.99 20.54 37.54
N ASP A 16 -37.69 20.35 37.74
CA ASP A 16 -37.06 20.29 39.06
C ASP A 16 -36.35 21.58 39.48
N ARG A 17 -36.45 22.65 38.66
CA ARG A 17 -35.82 23.95 38.95
C ARG A 17 -36.70 24.82 39.84
N ASP A 18 -36.09 25.74 40.58
CA ASP A 18 -36.83 26.72 41.40
C ASP A 18 -37.27 27.95 40.57
N HIS A 19 -38.25 28.71 41.08
CA HIS A 19 -38.69 29.94 40.41
C HIS A 19 -37.57 30.98 40.42
N GLY A 20 -37.26 31.54 39.26
CA GLY A 20 -36.19 32.51 39.05
C GLY A 20 -34.84 31.93 38.60
N ASP A 21 -34.65 30.61 38.70
CA ASP A 21 -33.45 29.89 38.24
C ASP A 21 -33.79 28.86 37.14
N GLU A 22 -34.63 29.26 36.19
CA GLU A 22 -35.03 28.38 35.09
C GLU A 22 -33.89 28.13 34.07
N GLY A 23 -32.74 28.79 34.24
CA GLY A 23 -31.54 28.63 33.41
C GLY A 23 -31.60 29.32 32.04
N TRP A 24 -32.65 30.10 31.74
CA TRP A 24 -32.81 30.84 30.47
C TRP A 24 -31.64 31.78 30.18
N SER A 25 -31.10 32.44 31.20
CA SER A 25 -29.97 33.39 31.08
C SER A 25 -28.64 32.73 30.69
N ALA A 26 -28.48 31.42 30.93
CA ALA A 26 -27.28 30.67 30.56
C ALA A 26 -27.32 30.17 29.11
N VAL A 27 -28.49 30.19 28.48
CA VAL A 27 -28.69 29.71 27.12
C VAL A 27 -28.68 30.91 26.17
N GLY A 28 -27.70 30.95 25.26
CA GLY A 28 -27.56 32.04 24.30
C GLY A 28 -28.86 32.30 23.52
N ALA A 29 -29.28 33.56 23.45
CA ALA A 29 -30.56 34.01 22.92
C ALA A 29 -30.66 33.94 21.38
N ASP A 30 -29.99 33.00 20.71
CA ASP A 30 -29.84 32.93 19.25
C ASP A 30 -30.67 31.81 18.59
N ARG A 31 -31.53 31.11 19.36
CA ARG A 31 -32.31 29.97 18.85
C ARG A 31 -33.76 30.33 18.56
N GLY A 32 -34.24 29.88 17.39
CA GLY A 32 -35.59 30.15 16.88
C GLY A 32 -36.74 29.38 17.54
N ARG A 33 -36.51 28.14 18.01
CA ARG A 33 -37.55 27.26 18.56
C ARG A 33 -37.17 26.80 19.96
N VAL A 34 -38.12 26.82 20.89
CA VAL A 34 -37.88 26.45 22.29
C VAL A 34 -38.90 25.42 22.75
N LEU A 35 -38.43 24.25 23.17
CA LEU A 35 -39.21 23.21 23.84
C LEU A 35 -38.97 23.32 25.36
N VAL A 36 -40.00 23.71 26.10
CA VAL A 36 -39.94 23.81 27.57
C VAL A 36 -40.66 22.62 28.19
N VAL A 37 -40.05 21.95 29.16
CA VAL A 37 -40.67 20.88 29.93
C VAL A 37 -40.93 21.37 31.35
N ASP A 38 -42.20 21.46 31.74
CA ASP A 38 -42.65 22.02 33.02
C ASP A 38 -43.62 21.07 33.75
N ARG A 39 -43.99 21.39 34.99
CA ARG A 39 -44.96 20.67 35.80
C ARG A 39 -46.29 21.40 35.91
N VAL A 40 -47.38 20.63 35.93
CA VAL A 40 -48.75 21.19 36.08
C VAL A 40 -48.88 22.06 37.33
N ASP A 41 -48.33 21.62 38.46
CA ASP A 41 -48.45 22.31 39.76
C ASP A 41 -47.68 23.64 39.85
N ARG A 42 -46.71 23.87 38.95
CA ARG A 42 -45.85 25.06 38.94
C ARG A 42 -46.16 26.02 37.79
N LEU A 43 -46.92 25.58 36.80
CA LEU A 43 -47.17 26.30 35.55
C LEU A 43 -47.73 27.71 35.77
N ALA A 44 -48.72 27.86 36.65
CA ALA A 44 -49.36 29.14 36.93
C ALA A 44 -48.41 30.15 37.62
N GLY A 45 -47.47 29.67 38.45
CA GLY A 45 -46.49 30.51 39.14
C GLY A 45 -45.37 31.02 38.23
N ARG A 46 -45.17 30.40 37.06
CA ARG A 46 -44.08 30.68 36.12
C ARG A 46 -44.45 31.65 34.99
N GLY A 47 -45.56 32.38 35.11
CA GLY A 47 -45.96 33.40 34.12
C GLY A 47 -44.82 34.36 33.69
N PRO A 48 -44.08 34.99 34.61
CA PRO A 48 -42.96 35.88 34.26
C PRO A 48 -41.82 35.21 33.50
N PHE A 49 -41.62 33.90 33.66
CA PHE A 49 -40.64 33.14 32.87
C PHE A 49 -41.09 33.04 31.41
N TYR A 50 -42.33 32.62 31.15
CA TYR A 50 -42.86 32.51 29.79
C TYR A 50 -42.95 33.87 29.09
N GLU A 51 -43.27 34.95 29.80
CA GLU A 51 -43.24 36.32 29.28
C GLU A 51 -41.83 36.73 28.82
N ARG A 52 -40.78 36.39 29.59
CA ARG A 52 -39.38 36.65 29.20
C ARG A 52 -38.96 35.86 27.96
N VAL A 53 -39.32 34.58 27.89
CA VAL A 53 -39.00 33.72 26.73
C VAL A 53 -39.70 34.25 25.48
N LEU A 54 -41.02 34.48 25.54
CA LEU A 54 -41.82 34.97 24.42
C LEU A 54 -41.46 36.41 24.01
N GLY A 55 -40.97 37.23 24.95
CA GLY A 55 -40.49 38.59 24.67
C GLY A 55 -39.12 38.65 23.98
N THR A 56 -38.40 37.53 23.87
CA THR A 56 -37.08 37.48 23.25
C THR A 56 -37.19 37.43 21.72
N ARG A 57 -36.65 38.43 21.01
CA ARG A 57 -36.82 38.58 19.54
C ARG A 57 -36.36 37.38 18.70
N ALA A 58 -35.39 36.62 19.18
CA ALA A 58 -34.89 35.45 18.45
C ALA A 58 -35.86 34.26 18.52
N VAL A 59 -36.73 34.20 19.53
CA VAL A 59 -37.69 33.11 19.72
C VAL A 59 -38.86 33.29 18.77
N ARG A 60 -39.01 32.36 17.82
CA ARG A 60 -40.08 32.32 16.83
C ARG A 60 -41.26 31.45 17.25
N ALA A 61 -41.02 30.44 18.08
CA ALA A 61 -42.05 29.54 18.57
C ALA A 61 -41.65 28.85 19.88
N VAL A 62 -42.64 28.64 20.77
CA VAL A 62 -42.48 27.98 22.06
C VAL A 62 -43.49 26.83 22.18
N LEU A 63 -42.99 25.63 22.45
CA LEU A 63 -43.82 24.47 22.78
C LEU A 63 -43.59 24.13 24.25
N CYS A 64 -44.64 24.17 25.05
CA CYS A 64 -44.58 23.82 26.47
C CYS A 64 -45.16 22.41 26.67
N LEU A 65 -44.32 21.46 27.02
CA LEU A 65 -44.73 20.12 27.45
C LEU A 65 -44.89 20.12 28.98
N VAL A 66 -46.14 20.13 29.44
CA VAL A 66 -46.49 20.16 30.85
C VAL A 66 -46.79 18.74 31.34
N VAL A 67 -46.09 18.32 32.38
CA VAL A 67 -46.13 16.96 32.93
C VAL A 67 -46.75 16.97 34.33
N GLY A 68 -47.65 16.02 34.59
CA GLY A 68 -48.23 15.77 35.91
C GLY A 68 -49.75 15.78 35.91
N PRO A 69 -50.36 15.20 36.95
CA PRO A 69 -51.81 14.99 36.99
C PRO A 69 -52.56 16.32 37.06
N ALA A 70 -53.79 16.31 36.57
CA ALA A 70 -54.72 17.42 36.79
C ALA A 70 -54.99 17.60 38.30
N ASP A 71 -55.31 18.83 38.73
CA ASP A 71 -55.65 19.13 40.13
C ASP A 71 -56.89 18.31 40.56
N PRO A 72 -56.77 17.36 41.51
CA PRO A 72 -57.88 16.50 41.90
C PRO A 72 -58.99 17.23 42.68
N ALA A 73 -58.74 18.45 43.17
CA ALA A 73 -59.65 19.22 44.01
C ALA A 73 -60.37 20.36 43.28
N GLY A 74 -60.09 20.59 41.99
CA GLY A 74 -60.62 21.73 41.23
C GLY A 74 -61.46 21.35 40.00
N ASP A 75 -62.35 22.24 39.58
CA ASP A 75 -63.10 22.14 38.32
C ASP A 75 -62.21 22.40 37.07
N THR A 76 -60.94 22.79 37.27
CA THR A 76 -59.97 23.17 36.22
C THR A 76 -58.83 22.16 36.15
N ALA A 77 -58.56 21.59 34.98
CA ALA A 77 -57.45 20.66 34.76
C ALA A 77 -56.08 21.36 34.64
N LEU A 78 -56.03 22.55 34.03
CA LEU A 78 -54.79 23.30 33.79
C LEU A 78 -54.97 24.79 34.05
N ARG A 79 -53.98 25.42 34.67
CA ARG A 79 -53.92 26.88 34.88
C ARG A 79 -52.76 27.47 34.10
N LEU A 80 -53.07 28.30 33.13
CA LEU A 80 -52.08 28.94 32.25
C LEU A 80 -51.87 30.41 32.61
N SER A 81 -50.68 30.91 32.28
CA SER A 81 -50.44 32.34 32.24
C SER A 81 -51.10 32.97 31.01
N PRO A 82 -51.53 34.24 31.08
CA PRO A 82 -52.09 34.95 29.93
C PRO A 82 -51.14 34.95 28.73
N ALA A 83 -49.84 35.10 28.97
CA ALA A 83 -48.81 35.10 27.93
C ALA A 83 -48.79 33.81 27.10
N MET A 84 -49.04 32.65 27.73
CA MET A 84 -49.11 31.37 27.02
C MET A 84 -50.45 31.18 26.29
N ALA A 85 -51.56 31.57 26.91
CA ALA A 85 -52.90 31.38 26.35
C ALA A 85 -53.18 32.31 25.15
N SER A 86 -52.67 33.55 25.16
CA SER A 86 -52.95 34.54 24.11
C SER A 86 -51.93 34.58 22.97
N SER A 87 -50.76 33.94 23.13
CA SER A 87 -49.67 34.06 22.16
C SER A 87 -49.87 33.19 20.92
N GLU A 88 -49.71 33.78 19.73
CA GLU A 88 -49.85 33.05 18.46
C GLU A 88 -48.74 32.03 18.18
N VAL A 89 -47.62 32.20 18.87
CA VAL A 89 -46.39 31.44 18.72
C VAL A 89 -46.14 30.47 19.87
N ALA A 90 -47.08 30.35 20.81
CA ALA A 90 -47.03 29.41 21.93
C ALA A 90 -48.08 28.29 21.79
N ALA A 91 -47.71 27.10 22.23
CA ALA A 91 -48.60 25.95 22.32
C ALA A 91 -48.30 25.14 23.59
N THR A 92 -49.34 24.52 24.18
CA THR A 92 -49.20 23.71 25.39
C THR A 92 -49.65 22.28 25.14
N LEU A 93 -48.75 21.33 25.37
CA LEU A 93 -49.05 19.90 25.39
C LEU A 93 -49.11 19.42 26.83
N TRP A 94 -50.19 18.73 27.20
CA TRP A 94 -50.37 18.17 28.52
C TRP A 94 -50.17 16.66 28.52
N ALA A 95 -49.28 16.21 29.39
CA ALA A 95 -49.04 14.81 29.71
C ALA A 95 -49.40 14.58 31.19
N GLY A 96 -50.65 14.19 31.44
CA GLY A 96 -51.21 14.00 32.78
C GLY A 96 -50.53 12.88 33.57
N ASP A 97 -50.33 11.76 32.90
CA ASP A 97 -49.61 10.60 33.39
C ASP A 97 -48.68 10.09 32.30
N LEU A 98 -47.40 9.91 32.65
CA LEU A 98 -46.37 9.45 31.73
C LEU A 98 -46.43 7.94 31.48
N THR A 99 -47.07 7.15 32.34
CA THR A 99 -47.36 5.73 32.07
C THR A 99 -48.32 5.60 30.88
N GLY A 100 -49.26 6.55 30.79
CA GLY A 100 -50.25 6.66 29.73
C GLY A 100 -51.28 5.53 29.74
N VAL A 101 -52.22 5.63 28.81
CA VAL A 101 -53.31 4.67 28.62
C VAL A 101 -53.43 4.36 27.14
N GLU A 102 -53.46 3.08 26.78
CA GLU A 102 -53.75 2.69 25.40
C GLU A 102 -55.22 2.92 25.13
N TRP A 103 -55.52 3.96 24.35
CA TRP A 103 -56.88 4.42 24.13
C TRP A 103 -57.26 4.36 22.65
N ASP A 104 -58.32 3.59 22.39
CA ASP A 104 -59.05 3.56 21.13
C ASP A 104 -60.24 4.51 21.24
N MET A 105 -60.17 5.63 20.52
CA MET A 105 -61.16 6.72 20.61
C MET A 105 -62.42 6.40 19.80
N GLU A 106 -62.32 5.55 18.77
CA GLU A 106 -63.47 5.12 17.96
C GLU A 106 -64.42 4.22 18.75
N THR A 107 -63.86 3.29 19.53
CA THR A 107 -64.63 2.37 20.39
C THR A 107 -64.85 2.91 21.80
N GLY A 108 -64.01 3.85 22.24
CA GLY A 108 -63.99 4.38 23.60
C GLY A 108 -63.31 3.46 24.62
N HIS A 109 -62.71 2.35 24.17
CA HIS A 109 -62.01 1.41 25.06
C HIS A 109 -60.62 1.92 25.46
N ALA A 110 -60.33 1.80 26.75
CA ALA A 110 -59.05 2.16 27.35
C ALA A 110 -58.45 0.94 28.04
N TYR A 111 -57.16 0.69 27.78
CA TYR A 111 -56.37 -0.38 28.39
C TYR A 111 -55.22 0.24 29.18
N ALA A 112 -54.81 -0.42 30.26
CA ALA A 112 -53.64 0.02 31.02
C ALA A 112 -52.44 0.20 30.08
N GLY A 113 -51.79 1.37 30.16
CA GLY A 113 -50.60 1.65 29.37
C GLY A 113 -49.41 0.82 29.83
N ARG A 114 -48.29 0.99 29.14
CA ARG A 114 -47.02 0.37 29.54
C ARG A 114 -46.42 1.13 30.72
N ASP A 115 -45.96 0.39 31.71
CA ASP A 115 -45.30 0.95 32.90
C ASP A 115 -43.85 1.36 32.60
N ASP A 116 -43.68 2.42 31.79
CA ASP A 116 -42.40 3.05 31.48
C ASP A 116 -42.54 4.59 31.34
N PRO A 117 -42.78 5.31 32.46
CA PRO A 117 -43.00 6.75 32.43
C PRO A 117 -41.75 7.54 31.97
N GLY A 118 -40.55 7.05 32.28
CA GLY A 118 -39.29 7.69 31.88
C GLY A 118 -39.02 7.56 30.38
N GLY A 119 -39.25 6.38 29.80
CA GLY A 119 -39.07 6.13 28.37
C GLY A 119 -40.04 6.92 27.51
N ASN A 120 -41.32 6.99 27.91
CA ASN A 120 -42.35 7.72 27.16
C ASN A 120 -42.05 9.22 27.04
N LEU A 121 -41.61 9.86 28.14
CA LEU A 121 -41.24 11.28 28.12
C LEU A 121 -40.03 11.54 27.23
N LEU A 122 -38.98 10.71 27.36
CA LEU A 122 -37.75 10.88 26.56
C LEU A 122 -38.04 10.73 25.06
N GLN A 123 -38.85 9.73 24.69
CA GLN A 123 -39.21 9.50 23.29
C GLN A 123 -40.03 10.65 22.72
N LEU A 124 -40.99 11.18 23.49
CA LEU A 124 -41.76 12.36 23.09
C LEU A 124 -40.86 13.59 22.94
N GLN A 125 -39.94 13.85 23.89
CA GLN A 125 -38.97 14.94 23.78
C GLN A 125 -38.11 14.80 22.51
N GLN A 126 -37.59 13.61 22.23
CA GLN A 126 -36.77 13.35 21.03
C GLN A 126 -37.53 13.60 19.73
N VAL A 127 -38.82 13.26 19.67
CA VAL A 127 -39.68 13.55 18.52
C VAL A 127 -39.99 15.04 18.40
N LEU A 128 -40.29 15.72 19.51
CA LEU A 128 -40.57 17.16 19.53
C LEU A 128 -39.34 18.03 19.29
N LEU A 129 -38.13 17.48 19.43
CA LEU A 129 -36.88 18.14 19.05
C LEU A 129 -36.63 18.11 17.54
N LEU A 130 -37.41 17.33 16.77
CA LEU A 130 -37.37 17.40 15.32
C LEU A 130 -38.05 18.70 14.86
N PRO A 131 -37.35 19.61 14.16
CA PRO A 131 -37.87 20.93 13.83
C PRO A 131 -39.16 20.87 13.01
N GLU A 132 -39.25 19.94 12.07
CA GLU A 132 -40.42 19.77 11.21
C GLU A 132 -41.65 19.32 12.02
N ILE A 133 -41.45 18.53 13.07
CA ILE A 133 -42.51 18.08 13.97
C ILE A 133 -42.90 19.19 14.94
N PHE A 134 -41.91 19.87 15.53
CA PHE A 134 -42.12 21.02 16.40
C PHE A 134 -43.02 22.06 15.71
N ASP A 135 -42.64 22.48 14.50
CA ASP A 135 -43.38 23.49 13.73
C ASP A 135 -44.79 23.01 13.38
N THR A 136 -44.94 21.73 13.02
CA THR A 136 -46.25 21.15 12.67
C THR A 136 -47.17 21.08 13.89
N VAL A 137 -46.64 20.69 15.06
CA VAL A 137 -47.42 20.63 16.31
C VAL A 137 -47.86 22.04 16.74
N VAL A 138 -46.96 23.02 16.72
CA VAL A 138 -47.31 24.43 17.01
C VAL A 138 -48.34 24.95 16.01
N ALA A 139 -48.23 24.60 14.73
CA ALA A 139 -49.22 25.01 13.72
C ALA A 139 -50.60 24.36 13.93
N GLN A 140 -50.66 23.06 14.21
CA GLN A 140 -51.93 22.35 14.42
C GLN A 140 -52.65 22.82 15.69
N THR A 141 -51.92 23.06 16.78
CA THR A 141 -52.51 23.53 18.06
C THR A 141 -53.19 24.90 17.97
N ARG A 142 -52.91 25.72 16.93
CA ARG A 142 -53.64 26.99 16.69
C ARG A 142 -55.15 26.79 16.48
N GLY A 143 -55.57 25.63 15.98
CA GLY A 143 -56.98 25.28 15.81
C GLY A 143 -57.65 24.71 17.06
N ILE A 144 -56.91 24.52 18.15
CA ILE A 144 -57.39 23.93 19.40
C ILE A 144 -57.76 25.05 20.40
N PRO A 145 -58.89 24.94 21.11
CA PRO A 145 -59.23 25.88 22.19
C PRO A 145 -58.08 26.06 23.18
N ASP A 146 -57.78 27.32 23.51
CA ASP A 146 -56.68 27.74 24.41
C ASP A 146 -55.28 27.26 23.99
N ARG A 147 -55.14 26.65 22.80
CA ARG A 147 -53.92 26.00 22.27
C ARG A 147 -53.37 24.91 23.20
N VAL A 148 -54.28 24.23 23.91
CA VAL A 148 -53.94 23.17 24.86
C VAL A 148 -54.47 21.83 24.37
N ALA A 149 -53.58 20.86 24.23
CA ALA A 149 -53.95 19.50 23.88
C ALA A 149 -53.31 18.48 24.82
N SER A 150 -54.05 17.43 25.17
CA SER A 150 -53.43 16.23 25.69
C SER A 150 -52.74 15.48 24.55
N VAL A 151 -51.50 15.05 24.81
CA VAL A 151 -50.68 14.38 23.79
C VAL A 151 -50.76 12.86 23.94
N GLY A 152 -51.00 12.19 22.83
CA GLY A 152 -50.80 10.75 22.67
C GLY A 152 -49.80 10.49 21.56
N PHE A 153 -49.17 9.33 21.55
CA PHE A 153 -48.25 8.96 20.49
C PHE A 153 -48.17 7.45 20.28
N THR A 154 -47.88 7.09 19.03
CA THR A 154 -47.36 5.78 18.66
C THR A 154 -46.17 6.04 17.74
N VAL A 155 -44.98 5.56 18.12
CA VAL A 155 -43.74 5.87 17.41
C VAL A 155 -42.89 4.62 17.29
N MET A 156 -42.34 4.41 16.10
CA MET A 156 -41.34 3.41 15.79
C MET A 156 -39.97 4.09 15.67
N SER A 157 -38.94 3.51 16.29
CA SER A 157 -37.56 3.96 16.12
C SER A 157 -36.78 3.01 15.22
N GLY A 158 -36.13 3.52 14.17
CA GLY A 158 -35.14 2.78 13.37
C GLY A 158 -33.70 3.01 13.86
N HIS A 159 -33.54 3.32 15.15
CA HIS A 159 -32.23 3.52 15.77
C HIS A 159 -31.64 2.19 16.22
N PHE A 160 -30.39 1.92 15.83
CA PHE A 160 -29.57 0.87 16.42
C PHE A 160 -29.06 1.36 17.79
N GLY A 161 -29.22 0.55 18.84
CA GLY A 161 -28.85 0.96 20.20
C GLY A 161 -27.37 1.38 20.32
N ASP A 162 -27.09 2.24 21.30
CA ASP A 162 -25.77 2.81 21.58
C ASP A 162 -24.67 1.73 21.74
N GLU A 163 -25.00 0.58 22.35
CA GLU A 163 -24.10 -0.58 22.47
C GLU A 163 -23.83 -1.27 21.13
N LEU A 164 -24.87 -1.49 20.32
CA LEU A 164 -24.74 -2.10 18.99
C LEU A 164 -23.91 -1.22 18.06
N LEU A 165 -24.03 0.10 18.20
CA LEU A 165 -23.21 1.06 17.47
C LEU A 165 -21.74 0.99 17.91
N ALA A 166 -21.47 0.91 19.22
CA ALA A 166 -20.11 0.75 19.74
C ALA A 166 -19.45 -0.56 19.25
N ASP A 167 -20.22 -1.65 19.23
CA ASP A 167 -19.78 -2.95 18.71
C ASP A 167 -19.52 -2.87 17.20
N ALA A 168 -20.43 -2.26 16.42
CA ALA A 168 -20.22 -2.13 14.98
C ALA A 168 -19.02 -1.25 14.61
N LEU A 169 -18.74 -0.19 15.38
CA LEU A 169 -17.53 0.61 15.22
C LEU A 169 -16.28 -0.18 15.57
N SER A 170 -16.32 -0.99 16.64
CA SER A 170 -15.21 -1.85 17.05
C SER A 170 -14.93 -2.91 15.98
N ASP A 171 -15.97 -3.64 15.55
CA ASP A 171 -15.88 -4.68 14.51
C ASP A 171 -15.44 -4.10 13.16
N GLY A 172 -15.99 -2.94 12.79
CA GLY A 172 -15.63 -2.23 11.57
C GLY A 172 -14.18 -1.76 11.60
N LEU A 173 -13.71 -1.24 12.74
CA LEU A 173 -12.32 -0.85 12.93
C LEU A 173 -11.38 -2.07 12.86
N GLU A 174 -11.71 -3.17 13.53
CA GLU A 174 -10.91 -4.41 13.49
C GLU A 174 -10.78 -4.95 12.05
N ARG A 175 -11.85 -4.88 11.26
CA ARG A 175 -11.82 -5.23 9.83
C ARG A 175 -10.97 -4.28 9.00
N LEU A 176 -11.08 -2.96 9.23
CA LEU A 176 -10.28 -1.94 8.55
C LEU A 176 -8.79 -2.09 8.83
N ILE A 177 -8.42 -2.34 10.08
CA ILE A 177 -7.04 -2.54 10.51
C ILE A 177 -6.51 -3.89 9.99
N GLY A 178 -7.35 -4.94 10.10
CA GLY A 178 -7.06 -6.33 9.74
C GLY A 178 -6.30 -7.09 10.83
N GLY A 179 -6.56 -8.39 10.97
CA GLY A 179 -5.88 -9.25 11.93
C GLY A 179 -4.40 -9.52 11.56
N ALA A 180 -3.56 -9.69 12.59
CA ALA A 180 -2.13 -9.98 12.43
C ALA A 180 -1.85 -11.28 11.63
N ASP A 181 -2.75 -12.27 11.69
CA ASP A 181 -2.60 -13.54 10.96
C ASP A 181 -2.91 -13.42 9.46
N ALA A 182 -3.95 -12.64 9.09
CA ALA A 182 -4.27 -12.37 7.68
C ALA A 182 -3.14 -11.57 7.00
N THR A 183 -2.49 -10.69 7.75
CA THR A 183 -1.35 -9.89 7.29
C THR A 183 -0.15 -10.77 6.94
N ARG A 184 0.16 -11.79 7.75
CA ARG A 184 1.28 -12.73 7.50
C ARG A 184 1.04 -13.62 6.28
N ALA A 185 -0.18 -14.14 6.11
CA ALA A 185 -0.54 -15.00 4.99
C ALA A 185 -0.58 -14.23 3.65
N GLY A 186 -1.16 -13.03 3.64
CA GLY A 186 -1.21 -12.17 2.46
C GLY A 186 0.17 -11.67 2.03
N ALA A 187 1.00 -11.23 2.98
CA ALA A 187 2.37 -10.80 2.67
C ALA A 187 3.21 -11.93 2.05
N ALA A 188 3.11 -13.15 2.57
CA ALA A 188 3.83 -14.31 2.01
C ALA A 188 3.35 -14.67 0.60
N ALA A 189 2.04 -14.66 0.34
CA ALA A 189 1.48 -14.94 -0.98
C ALA A 189 1.81 -13.84 -2.01
N ASP A 190 1.79 -12.57 -1.61
CA ASP A 190 2.14 -11.44 -2.47
C ASP A 190 3.65 -11.36 -2.72
N LEU A 191 4.49 -11.73 -1.75
CA LEU A 191 5.93 -11.90 -1.95
C LEU A 191 6.23 -13.01 -2.96
N ALA A 192 5.45 -14.11 -2.94
CA ALA A 192 5.57 -15.21 -3.89
C ALA A 192 5.04 -14.85 -5.30
N ALA A 193 3.99 -14.01 -5.40
CA ALA A 193 3.46 -13.53 -6.68
C ALA A 193 4.32 -12.41 -7.33
N ALA A 194 5.26 -11.84 -6.58
CA ALA A 194 6.09 -10.70 -6.98
C ALA A 194 7.51 -11.12 -7.42
N ASP A 195 7.64 -12.16 -8.24
CA ASP A 195 8.88 -12.62 -8.87
C ASP A 195 9.40 -11.64 -9.97
N ARG A 196 9.46 -10.33 -9.64
CA ARG A 196 9.87 -9.24 -10.53
C ARG A 196 11.09 -8.53 -9.95
N SER A 197 12.11 -8.32 -10.78
CA SER A 197 13.33 -7.61 -10.40
C SER A 197 13.06 -6.15 -9.96
N PRO A 198 13.85 -5.56 -9.04
CA PRO A 198 13.64 -4.20 -8.51
C PRO A 198 13.51 -3.12 -9.59
N GLY A 199 14.34 -3.19 -10.64
CA GLY A 199 14.27 -2.27 -11.78
C GLY A 199 12.99 -2.42 -12.62
N ARG A 200 12.42 -3.63 -12.73
CA ARG A 200 11.11 -3.84 -13.39
C ARG A 200 9.97 -3.29 -12.57
N VAL A 201 10.06 -3.39 -11.25
CA VAL A 201 9.07 -2.82 -10.32
C VAL A 201 9.05 -1.29 -10.43
N LEU A 202 10.24 -0.67 -10.45
CA LEU A 202 10.37 0.77 -10.66
C LEU A 202 9.88 1.18 -12.06
N ALA A 203 10.25 0.45 -13.11
CA ALA A 203 9.85 0.75 -14.48
C ALA A 203 8.33 0.64 -14.71
N VAL A 204 7.68 -0.37 -14.13
CA VAL A 204 6.22 -0.53 -14.17
C VAL A 204 5.51 0.62 -13.45
N LEU A 205 6.06 1.11 -12.34
CA LEU A 205 5.46 2.20 -11.56
C LEU A 205 5.70 3.58 -12.17
N THR A 206 6.85 3.78 -12.82
CA THR A 206 7.22 5.04 -13.47
C THR A 206 6.72 5.10 -14.93
N GLY A 207 6.17 4.00 -15.46
CA GLY A 207 5.70 3.94 -16.84
C GLY A 207 6.85 3.96 -17.87
N SER A 208 8.08 3.69 -17.45
CA SER A 208 9.25 3.77 -18.31
C SER A 208 9.38 2.55 -19.23
N HIS A 209 9.63 2.83 -20.51
CA HIS A 209 9.53 1.90 -21.65
C HIS A 209 10.40 0.63 -21.56
N THR A 210 9.89 -0.43 -22.20
CA THR A 210 10.47 -1.77 -22.40
C THR A 210 11.62 -1.78 -23.44
N GLY A 211 12.51 -0.79 -23.41
CA GLY A 211 13.72 -0.76 -24.23
C GLY A 211 14.93 -1.36 -23.50
N PRO A 212 15.98 -1.80 -24.22
CA PRO A 212 17.25 -2.14 -23.58
C PRO A 212 17.78 -0.90 -22.81
N PRO A 213 18.23 -1.05 -21.55
CA PRO A 213 18.72 0.08 -20.78
C PRO A 213 19.93 0.72 -21.48
N PRO A 214 20.05 2.06 -21.46
CA PRO A 214 21.22 2.72 -22.02
C PRO A 214 22.48 2.26 -21.27
N ASP A 215 23.58 2.06 -21.99
CA ASP A 215 24.87 1.66 -21.40
C ASP A 215 25.28 2.69 -20.33
N PRO A 216 25.39 2.31 -19.04
CA PRO A 216 25.68 3.23 -17.96
C PRO A 216 27.12 3.79 -18.01
N LEU A 217 27.99 3.23 -18.86
CA LEU A 217 29.36 3.70 -19.03
C LEU A 217 29.43 4.78 -20.13
N VAL A 218 30.20 5.83 -19.86
CA VAL A 218 30.49 6.91 -20.82
C VAL A 218 31.52 6.38 -21.83
N PRO A 219 31.24 6.47 -23.14
CA PRO A 219 32.21 6.10 -24.17
C PRO A 219 33.56 6.81 -23.98
N GLY A 220 34.65 6.06 -23.96
CA GLY A 220 36.00 6.60 -23.71
C GLY A 220 36.31 6.94 -22.24
N GLY A 221 35.36 6.73 -21.31
CA GLY A 221 35.61 6.85 -19.88
C GLY A 221 36.56 5.76 -19.36
N PRO A 222 37.27 5.98 -18.23
CA PRO A 222 38.29 5.05 -17.75
C PRO A 222 37.82 3.60 -17.62
N LEU A 223 36.64 3.36 -17.04
CA LEU A 223 36.09 2.00 -16.89
C LEU A 223 35.66 1.40 -18.23
N ALA A 224 35.09 2.20 -19.13
CA ALA A 224 34.72 1.77 -20.48
C ALA A 224 35.96 1.37 -21.29
N VAL A 225 37.06 2.12 -21.18
CA VAL A 225 38.34 1.79 -21.84
C VAL A 225 38.87 0.44 -21.36
N ARG A 226 38.82 0.16 -20.05
CA ARG A 226 39.26 -1.15 -19.51
C ARG A 226 38.35 -2.30 -19.98
N ARG A 227 37.04 -2.08 -20.01
CA ARG A 227 36.07 -3.05 -20.55
C ARG A 227 36.36 -3.35 -22.02
N ASP A 228 36.49 -2.31 -22.84
CA ASP A 228 36.67 -2.43 -24.28
C ASP A 228 38.01 -3.09 -24.60
N GLU A 229 39.08 -2.76 -23.85
CA GLU A 229 40.38 -3.43 -23.94
C GLU A 229 40.27 -4.93 -23.60
N ALA A 230 39.63 -5.28 -22.49
CA ALA A 230 39.45 -6.68 -22.09
C ALA A 230 38.65 -7.48 -23.14
N LEU A 231 37.54 -6.92 -23.64
CA LEU A 231 36.73 -7.52 -24.70
C LEU A 231 37.50 -7.67 -26.01
N LEU A 232 38.24 -6.64 -26.43
CA LEU A 232 39.04 -6.66 -27.65
C LEU A 232 40.13 -7.73 -27.58
N ARG A 233 40.88 -7.79 -26.47
CA ARG A 233 41.97 -8.77 -26.27
C ARG A 233 41.44 -10.20 -26.20
N ALA A 234 40.35 -10.43 -25.47
CA ALA A 234 39.72 -11.74 -25.37
C ALA A 234 39.16 -12.23 -26.72
N ARG A 235 38.49 -11.36 -27.50
CA ARG A 235 38.06 -11.68 -28.87
C ARG A 235 39.24 -11.94 -29.81
N GLY A 236 40.32 -11.18 -29.65
CA GLY A 236 41.55 -11.34 -30.43
C GLY A 236 42.17 -12.73 -30.34
N LEU A 237 42.00 -13.42 -29.20
CA LEU A 237 42.48 -14.79 -29.00
C LEU A 237 41.79 -15.81 -29.91
N GLN A 238 40.54 -15.56 -30.34
CA GLN A 238 39.83 -16.48 -31.24
C GLN A 238 40.47 -16.54 -32.63
N ALA A 239 41.08 -15.44 -33.08
CA ALA A 239 41.80 -15.37 -34.34
C ALA A 239 43.20 -16.01 -34.29
N LEU A 240 43.69 -16.37 -33.11
CA LEU A 240 45.06 -16.87 -32.89
C LEU A 240 45.28 -18.22 -33.57
N ARG A 241 44.29 -19.12 -33.53
CA ARG A 241 44.38 -20.43 -34.18
C ARG A 241 44.58 -20.31 -35.70
N ALA A 242 43.72 -19.53 -36.36
CA ALA A 242 43.78 -19.35 -37.81
C ALA A 242 45.10 -18.69 -38.24
N LYS A 243 45.63 -17.76 -37.43
CA LYS A 243 46.94 -17.14 -37.66
C LYS A 243 48.06 -18.17 -37.56
N LEU A 244 48.10 -18.99 -36.51
CA LEU A 244 49.17 -19.97 -36.29
C LEU A 244 49.09 -21.16 -37.26
N GLU A 245 47.91 -21.58 -37.71
CA GLU A 245 47.77 -22.67 -38.68
C GLU A 245 48.19 -22.27 -40.12
N SER A 246 48.44 -20.99 -40.39
CA SER A 246 48.78 -20.50 -41.73
C SER A 246 50.19 -20.93 -42.18
N VAL A 247 50.35 -21.17 -43.49
CA VAL A 247 51.68 -21.47 -44.09
C VAL A 247 52.65 -20.30 -43.87
N THR A 248 52.14 -19.07 -43.88
CA THR A 248 52.94 -17.88 -43.61
C THR A 248 53.45 -17.85 -42.17
N ALA A 249 52.71 -18.34 -41.17
CA ALA A 249 53.23 -18.43 -39.80
C ALA A 249 54.46 -19.36 -39.67
N LEU A 250 54.56 -20.39 -40.52
CA LEU A 250 55.73 -21.27 -40.54
C LEU A 250 56.92 -20.67 -41.31
N VAL A 251 56.65 -20.00 -42.44
CA VAL A 251 57.68 -19.62 -43.43
C VAL A 251 58.06 -18.13 -43.42
N ALA A 252 57.09 -17.21 -43.23
CA ALA A 252 57.26 -15.78 -43.55
C ALA A 252 56.68 -14.77 -42.53
N GLY A 253 55.99 -15.21 -41.47
CA GLY A 253 55.15 -14.38 -40.61
C GLY A 253 55.77 -14.04 -39.25
N GLY A 254 55.28 -12.94 -38.65
CA GLY A 254 55.82 -12.31 -37.43
C GLY A 254 55.93 -13.21 -36.18
N PRO A 255 56.61 -12.71 -35.12
CA PRO A 255 57.11 -13.54 -34.03
C PRO A 255 55.97 -14.31 -33.32
N PRO A 256 55.98 -15.66 -33.31
CA PRO A 256 54.97 -16.51 -32.66
C PRO A 256 54.94 -16.36 -31.14
N GLY A 257 55.97 -15.78 -30.51
CA GLY A 257 55.90 -15.29 -29.12
C GLY A 257 54.78 -14.26 -28.88
N THR A 258 54.27 -13.62 -29.94
CA THR A 258 53.06 -12.76 -29.87
C THR A 258 51.80 -13.53 -29.47
N ALA A 259 51.74 -14.85 -29.70
CA ALA A 259 50.61 -15.68 -29.29
C ALA A 259 50.55 -15.84 -27.76
N VAL A 260 51.68 -16.21 -27.14
CA VAL A 260 51.79 -16.33 -25.68
C VAL A 260 51.65 -14.96 -25.02
N HIS A 261 52.29 -13.94 -25.58
CA HIS A 261 52.11 -12.55 -25.13
C HIS A 261 50.64 -12.09 -25.27
N GLY A 262 49.94 -12.51 -26.31
CA GLY A 262 48.51 -12.27 -26.50
C GLY A 262 47.64 -12.85 -25.37
N LEU A 263 47.95 -14.09 -24.94
CA LEU A 263 47.27 -14.73 -23.81
C LEU A 263 47.52 -13.99 -22.49
N VAL A 264 48.78 -13.66 -22.22
CA VAL A 264 49.19 -12.94 -21.00
C VAL A 264 48.55 -11.54 -20.96
N THR A 265 48.58 -10.80 -22.06
CA THR A 265 47.95 -9.47 -22.15
C THR A 265 46.43 -9.51 -22.05
N ALA A 266 45.78 -10.55 -22.58
CA ALA A 266 44.35 -10.75 -22.37
C ALA A 266 44.01 -11.06 -20.90
N GLY A 267 44.80 -11.92 -20.25
CA GLY A 267 44.68 -12.18 -18.81
C GLY A 267 44.89 -10.93 -17.96
N GLU A 268 45.88 -10.10 -18.30
CA GLU A 268 46.12 -8.84 -17.61
C GLU A 268 44.99 -7.82 -17.82
N ALA A 269 44.48 -7.67 -19.04
CA ALA A 269 43.35 -6.79 -19.31
C ALA A 269 42.09 -7.20 -18.52
N LEU A 270 41.79 -8.51 -18.47
CA LEU A 270 40.69 -9.06 -17.67
C LEU A 270 40.90 -8.80 -16.17
N ARG A 271 42.11 -9.02 -15.66
CA ARG A 271 42.47 -8.76 -14.27
C ARG A 271 42.27 -7.30 -13.91
N VAL A 272 42.80 -6.38 -14.73
CA VAL A 272 42.69 -4.93 -14.50
C VAL A 272 41.24 -4.48 -14.51
N PHE A 273 40.43 -4.96 -15.48
CA PHE A 273 39.01 -4.62 -15.53
C PHE A 273 38.26 -5.13 -14.29
N ARG A 274 38.48 -6.38 -13.89
CA ARG A 274 37.85 -6.99 -12.71
C ARG A 274 38.25 -6.26 -11.42
N ASP A 275 39.54 -5.98 -11.24
CA ASP A 275 40.06 -5.39 -10.01
C ASP A 275 39.61 -3.92 -9.86
N GLU A 276 39.55 -3.16 -10.96
CA GLU A 276 39.01 -1.78 -10.97
C GLU A 276 37.51 -1.77 -10.65
N ALA A 277 36.74 -2.69 -11.25
CA ALA A 277 35.32 -2.85 -10.93
C ALA A 277 35.10 -3.25 -9.45
N ALA A 278 35.90 -4.18 -8.92
CA ALA A 278 35.82 -4.62 -7.53
C ALA A 278 36.16 -3.48 -6.54
N ARG A 279 37.12 -2.62 -6.90
CA ARG A 279 37.45 -1.42 -6.14
C ARG A 279 36.26 -0.45 -6.11
N LEU A 280 35.67 -0.14 -7.26
CA LEU A 280 34.49 0.73 -7.33
C LEU A 280 33.29 0.14 -6.57
N PHE A 281 33.06 -1.17 -6.64
CA PHE A 281 32.00 -1.85 -5.89
C PHE A 281 32.20 -1.74 -4.37
N THR A 282 33.45 -1.71 -3.91
CA THR A 282 33.77 -1.55 -2.50
C THR A 282 33.59 -0.09 -2.06
N GLU A 283 34.13 0.85 -2.83
CA GLU A 283 34.09 2.29 -2.51
C GLU A 283 32.66 2.86 -2.61
N ALA A 284 31.84 2.38 -3.55
CA ALA A 284 30.43 2.74 -3.70
C ALA A 284 29.49 1.71 -3.04
N GLY A 285 29.99 0.93 -2.07
CA GLY A 285 29.27 -0.17 -1.46
C GLY A 285 28.02 0.25 -0.68
N GLY A 286 27.97 1.48 -0.16
CA GLY A 286 26.80 2.05 0.52
C GLY A 286 26.21 3.26 -0.22
N PHE A 287 26.49 3.40 -1.51
CA PHE A 287 26.07 4.57 -2.26
C PHE A 287 24.54 4.62 -2.42
N ASP A 288 23.98 5.79 -2.13
CA ASP A 288 22.55 6.02 -2.05
C ASP A 288 22.01 7.04 -3.06
N GLY A 289 22.89 7.61 -3.89
CA GLY A 289 22.52 8.64 -4.86
C GLY A 289 22.80 10.08 -4.42
N GLU A 290 23.16 10.34 -3.17
CA GLU A 290 23.33 11.71 -2.63
C GLU A 290 24.75 12.03 -2.15
N ASP A 291 25.56 11.02 -1.82
CA ASP A 291 26.96 11.25 -1.44
C ASP A 291 27.77 11.85 -2.60
N HIS A 292 28.08 13.14 -2.47
CA HIS A 292 28.78 13.93 -3.49
C HIS A 292 30.22 13.42 -3.72
N THR A 293 30.86 12.83 -2.71
CA THR A 293 32.21 12.29 -2.83
C THR A 293 32.24 11.01 -3.66
N VAL A 294 31.22 10.15 -3.48
CA VAL A 294 31.06 8.92 -4.26
C VAL A 294 30.57 9.24 -5.67
N LEU A 295 29.63 10.18 -5.83
CA LEU A 295 29.21 10.72 -7.13
C LEU A 295 30.39 11.22 -7.96
N GLY A 296 31.26 12.04 -7.36
CA GLY A 296 32.46 12.56 -8.01
C GLY A 296 33.45 11.48 -8.40
N ARG A 297 33.52 10.36 -7.66
CA ARG A 297 34.35 9.19 -8.00
C ARG A 297 33.76 8.40 -9.16
N LEU A 298 32.47 8.07 -9.11
CA LEU A 298 31.78 7.34 -10.18
C LEU A 298 31.82 8.10 -11.51
N ARG A 299 31.61 9.43 -11.48
CA ARG A 299 31.79 10.29 -12.67
C ARG A 299 33.22 10.25 -13.21
N ARG A 300 34.23 10.32 -12.33
CA ARG A 300 35.65 10.20 -12.74
C ARG A 300 35.99 8.83 -13.32
N ALA A 301 35.35 7.76 -12.85
CA ALA A 301 35.48 6.42 -13.43
C ALA A 301 34.78 6.28 -14.79
N GLY A 302 33.99 7.27 -15.20
CA GLY A 302 33.26 7.28 -16.47
C GLY A 302 31.86 6.68 -16.37
N VAL A 303 31.21 6.70 -15.21
CA VAL A 303 29.79 6.29 -15.06
C VAL A 303 28.87 7.48 -15.34
N ARG A 304 27.84 7.28 -16.18
CA ARG A 304 26.83 8.28 -16.48
C ARG A 304 25.81 8.36 -15.34
N MET A 305 25.84 9.44 -14.57
CA MET A 305 24.89 9.67 -13.46
C MET A 305 23.65 10.46 -13.90
N ASP A 306 23.68 11.09 -15.08
CA ASP A 306 22.62 11.97 -15.59
C ASP A 306 21.57 11.17 -16.39
N GLY A 307 21.14 10.02 -15.86
CA GLY A 307 20.02 9.28 -16.42
C GLY A 307 18.72 9.97 -16.02
N ASP A 308 18.15 10.78 -16.90
CA ASP A 308 16.92 11.55 -16.68
C ASP A 308 15.79 10.64 -16.15
N PRO A 309 15.42 10.70 -14.86
CA PRO A 309 14.28 9.97 -14.34
C PRO A 309 13.03 10.79 -14.68
N ARG A 310 12.77 11.01 -15.96
CA ARG A 310 11.54 11.62 -16.45
C ARG A 310 10.74 10.59 -17.23
N GLN A 311 9.95 9.85 -16.47
CA GLN A 311 8.56 9.49 -16.76
C GLN A 311 8.04 8.93 -15.43
N GLY A 312 6.97 9.52 -14.86
CA GLY A 312 6.31 9.10 -13.63
C GLY A 312 7.00 9.48 -12.31
N ASP A 313 6.32 10.27 -11.46
CA ASP A 313 6.70 10.46 -10.07
C ASP A 313 6.36 9.18 -9.27
N PRO A 314 7.33 8.42 -8.71
CA PRO A 314 7.05 7.19 -7.96
C PRO A 314 6.06 7.42 -6.81
N ALA A 315 6.02 8.66 -6.32
CA ALA A 315 5.06 9.15 -5.37
C ALA A 315 3.60 8.97 -5.75
N GLU A 316 3.30 9.38 -6.98
CA GLU A 316 1.97 9.44 -7.56
C GLU A 316 1.49 8.02 -7.87
N ALA A 317 2.38 7.20 -8.44
CA ALA A 317 2.11 5.79 -8.67
C ALA A 317 1.83 5.03 -7.37
N LEU A 318 2.63 5.24 -6.31
CA LEU A 318 2.39 4.63 -5.00
C LEU A 318 1.08 5.13 -4.36
N ARG A 319 0.77 6.43 -4.53
CA ARG A 319 -0.48 7.02 -4.03
C ARG A 319 -1.70 6.39 -4.69
N ASP A 320 -1.66 6.17 -6.00
CA ASP A 320 -2.74 5.55 -6.75
C ASP A 320 -2.92 4.08 -6.40
N VAL A 321 -1.82 3.35 -6.15
CA VAL A 321 -1.84 1.99 -5.64
C VAL A 321 -2.49 1.94 -4.25
N VAL A 322 -2.09 2.82 -3.33
CA VAL A 322 -2.69 2.88 -1.98
C VAL A 322 -4.18 3.21 -2.07
N ARG A 323 -4.56 4.22 -2.87
CA ARG A 323 -5.97 4.58 -3.10
C ARG A 323 -6.79 3.43 -3.68
N SER A 324 -6.25 2.68 -4.63
CA SER A 324 -6.98 1.52 -5.20
C SER A 324 -7.16 0.42 -4.16
N GLN A 325 -6.14 0.14 -3.33
CA GLN A 325 -6.23 -0.87 -2.27
C GLN A 325 -7.25 -0.49 -1.18
N PHE A 326 -7.31 0.78 -0.81
CA PHE A 326 -8.37 1.31 0.06
C PHE A 326 -9.77 1.07 -0.54
N ARG A 327 -9.95 1.38 -1.84
CA ARG A 327 -11.23 1.17 -2.53
C ARG A 327 -11.61 -0.30 -2.64
N SER A 328 -10.64 -1.20 -2.70
CA SER A 328 -10.84 -2.64 -2.73
C SER A 328 -11.05 -3.28 -1.35
N GLY A 329 -11.06 -2.50 -0.27
CA GLY A 329 -11.29 -3.00 1.10
C GLY A 329 -10.11 -3.79 1.67
N VAL A 330 -8.88 -3.55 1.18
CA VAL A 330 -7.67 -4.16 1.75
C VAL A 330 -7.39 -3.53 3.12
N SER A 331 -7.04 -4.34 4.11
CA SER A 331 -6.77 -3.85 5.46
C SER A 331 -5.51 -2.97 5.56
N LEU A 332 -5.53 -2.00 6.48
CA LEU A 332 -4.42 -1.05 6.68
C LEU A 332 -3.10 -1.76 7.00
N HIS A 333 -3.09 -2.78 7.87
CA HIS A 333 -1.86 -3.53 8.15
C HIS A 333 -1.32 -4.27 6.94
N THR A 334 -2.19 -4.77 6.06
CA THR A 334 -1.77 -5.42 4.81
C THR A 334 -1.12 -4.41 3.87
N ILE A 335 -1.69 -3.20 3.75
CA ILE A 335 -1.12 -2.12 2.94
C ILE A 335 0.26 -1.70 3.51
N VAL A 336 0.36 -1.49 4.83
CA VAL A 336 1.62 -1.15 5.51
C VAL A 336 2.69 -2.22 5.28
N ALA A 337 2.34 -3.51 5.45
CA ALA A 337 3.26 -4.61 5.21
C ALA A 337 3.74 -4.66 3.76
N ARG A 338 2.84 -4.44 2.79
CA ARG A 338 3.17 -4.37 1.36
C ARG A 338 4.11 -3.20 1.05
N LEU A 339 3.84 -2.01 1.61
CA LEU A 339 4.70 -0.83 1.44
C LEU A 339 6.10 -1.04 2.01
N ARG A 340 6.23 -1.65 3.19
CA ARG A 340 7.53 -2.01 3.77
C ARG A 340 8.27 -3.05 2.95
N ALA A 341 7.58 -4.09 2.51
CA ALA A 341 8.17 -5.10 1.64
C ALA A 341 8.58 -4.52 0.27
N TYR A 342 7.85 -3.51 -0.21
CA TYR A 342 8.23 -2.73 -1.39
C TYR A 342 9.48 -1.89 -1.12
N ALA A 343 9.51 -1.12 -0.03
CA ALA A 343 10.64 -0.28 0.35
C ALA A 343 11.94 -1.11 0.49
N ALA A 344 11.87 -2.25 1.19
CA ALA A 344 13.01 -3.16 1.36
C ALA A 344 13.52 -3.75 0.04
N ARG A 345 12.64 -3.95 -0.95
CA ARG A 345 13.02 -4.50 -2.28
C ARG A 345 13.58 -3.44 -3.22
N VAL A 346 13.06 -2.22 -3.15
CA VAL A 346 13.47 -1.14 -4.04
C VAL A 346 14.70 -0.42 -3.50
N ALA A 347 14.93 -0.39 -2.17
CA ALA A 347 16.10 0.22 -1.57
C ALA A 347 17.41 -0.25 -2.27
N PRO A 348 18.36 0.67 -2.53
CA PRO A 348 19.66 0.30 -3.06
C PRO A 348 20.36 -0.61 -2.05
N ALA A 349 20.79 -1.77 -2.52
CA ALA A 349 21.37 -2.80 -1.67
C ALA A 349 22.89 -2.64 -1.54
N GLY A 350 23.48 -1.86 -2.45
CA GLY A 350 24.88 -1.50 -2.46
C GLY A 350 25.68 -2.37 -3.42
N SER A 351 26.52 -1.73 -4.23
CA SER A 351 27.36 -2.42 -5.21
C SER A 351 28.35 -3.43 -4.59
N GLY A 352 28.67 -3.30 -3.30
CA GLY A 352 29.57 -4.19 -2.56
C GLY A 352 29.08 -5.63 -2.46
N MET A 353 27.76 -5.86 -2.43
CA MET A 353 27.20 -7.21 -2.36
C MET A 353 27.44 -8.04 -3.63
N HIS A 354 27.72 -7.38 -4.76
CA HIS A 354 27.92 -8.04 -6.06
C HIS A 354 29.38 -8.46 -6.33
N ARG A 355 30.29 -8.25 -5.37
CA ARG A 355 31.71 -8.62 -5.53
C ARG A 355 31.93 -10.10 -5.80
N SER A 356 31.15 -10.97 -5.17
CA SER A 356 31.23 -12.42 -5.42
C SER A 356 30.88 -12.78 -6.86
N ARG A 357 29.96 -12.02 -7.49
CA ARG A 357 29.60 -12.19 -8.91
C ARG A 357 30.74 -11.80 -9.84
N LEU A 358 31.52 -10.76 -9.53
CA LEU A 358 32.73 -10.41 -10.30
C LEU A 358 33.77 -11.55 -10.26
N THR A 359 34.00 -12.13 -9.07
CA THR A 359 34.92 -13.26 -8.90
C THR A 359 34.41 -14.52 -9.61
N ALA A 360 33.10 -14.76 -9.61
CA ALA A 360 32.49 -15.86 -10.33
C ALA A 360 32.56 -15.67 -11.87
N ALA A 361 32.36 -14.45 -12.35
CA ALA A 361 32.45 -14.10 -13.77
C ALA A 361 33.88 -14.20 -14.31
N CYS A 362 34.89 -13.83 -13.52
CA CYS A 362 36.30 -14.00 -13.87
C CYS A 362 37.10 -14.62 -12.70
N PRO A 363 37.11 -15.97 -12.62
CA PRO A 363 37.79 -16.70 -11.57
C PRO A 363 39.31 -16.46 -11.58
N GLY A 364 39.93 -16.46 -10.39
CA GLY A 364 41.38 -16.35 -10.25
C GLY A 364 42.16 -17.48 -10.97
N ARG A 365 41.57 -18.68 -11.06
CA ARG A 365 42.15 -19.82 -11.81
C ARG A 365 42.35 -19.49 -13.30
N LEU A 366 41.38 -18.85 -13.93
CA LEU A 366 41.45 -18.48 -15.35
C LEU A 366 42.56 -17.46 -15.59
N LEU A 367 42.69 -16.48 -14.69
CA LEU A 367 43.77 -15.50 -14.76
C LEU A 367 45.15 -16.14 -14.57
N ALA A 368 45.26 -17.13 -13.66
CA ALA A 368 46.51 -17.86 -13.45
C ALA A 368 46.89 -18.71 -14.68
N GLU A 369 45.91 -19.38 -15.30
CA GLU A 369 46.11 -20.15 -16.54
C GLU A 369 46.49 -19.26 -17.73
N LEU A 370 45.91 -18.07 -17.86
CA LEU A 370 46.29 -17.10 -18.90
C LEU A 370 47.67 -16.47 -18.64
N ALA A 371 48.05 -16.27 -17.37
CA ALA A 371 49.36 -15.73 -17.00
C ALA A 371 50.50 -16.75 -17.15
N SER A 372 50.17 -18.04 -17.12
CA SER A 372 51.11 -19.15 -17.29
C SER A 372 50.49 -20.27 -18.14
N PRO A 373 50.35 -20.05 -19.46
CA PRO A 373 49.69 -21.01 -20.34
C PRO A 373 50.47 -22.31 -20.45
N TYR A 374 49.75 -23.39 -20.78
CA TYR A 374 50.35 -24.70 -21.00
C TYR A 374 51.44 -24.63 -22.09
N PRO A 375 52.64 -25.23 -21.87
CA PRO A 375 53.74 -25.14 -22.82
C PRO A 375 53.43 -25.86 -24.14
N PHE A 376 53.95 -25.35 -25.26
CA PHE A 376 53.80 -25.98 -26.56
C PHE A 376 54.76 -27.17 -26.69
N THR A 377 54.24 -28.38 -26.94
CA THR A 377 55.08 -29.60 -27.04
C THR A 377 54.99 -30.26 -28.41
N LEU A 378 56.15 -30.58 -29.00
CA LEU A 378 56.27 -31.39 -30.23
C LEU A 378 56.41 -32.91 -29.95
N ASP A 379 56.49 -33.31 -28.68
CA ASP A 379 56.85 -34.68 -28.25
C ASP A 379 55.96 -35.82 -28.76
N PRO A 380 54.63 -35.71 -28.78
CA PRO A 380 53.76 -36.81 -29.20
C PRO A 380 53.88 -37.17 -30.69
N MET A 381 54.63 -36.36 -31.45
CA MET A 381 54.72 -36.45 -32.91
C MET A 381 56.10 -36.94 -33.40
N ARG A 382 57.03 -37.21 -32.48
CA ARG A 382 58.42 -37.57 -32.81
C ARG A 382 58.54 -38.88 -33.59
N THR A 383 57.81 -39.92 -33.22
CA THR A 383 57.87 -41.24 -33.87
C THR A 383 57.28 -41.22 -35.29
N GLY A 384 56.16 -40.53 -35.48
CA GLY A 384 55.52 -40.37 -36.79
C GLY A 384 56.36 -39.55 -37.76
N LEU A 385 57.00 -38.47 -37.29
CA LEU A 385 57.92 -37.67 -38.10
C LEU A 385 59.19 -38.44 -38.47
N LEU A 386 59.72 -39.29 -37.57
CA LEU A 386 60.87 -40.16 -37.88
C LEU A 386 60.51 -41.20 -38.95
N ALA A 387 59.33 -41.83 -38.84
CA ALA A 387 58.85 -42.76 -39.86
C ALA A 387 58.63 -42.08 -41.21
N ALA A 388 58.03 -40.87 -41.23
CA ALA A 388 57.85 -40.09 -42.44
C ALA A 388 59.19 -39.69 -43.09
N ALA A 389 60.19 -39.32 -42.29
CA ALA A 389 61.54 -39.05 -42.77
C ALA A 389 62.13 -40.25 -43.52
N GLY A 390 62.00 -41.45 -42.94
CA GLY A 390 62.46 -42.69 -43.56
C GLY A 390 61.69 -43.05 -44.84
N VAL A 391 60.36 -42.96 -44.84
CA VAL A 391 59.52 -43.30 -46.00
C VAL A 391 59.72 -42.32 -47.16
N LEU A 392 59.76 -41.01 -46.90
CA LEU A 392 59.99 -40.01 -47.94
C LEU A 392 61.43 -40.06 -48.44
N GLY A 393 62.39 -40.31 -47.55
CA GLY A 393 63.77 -40.63 -47.95
C GLY A 393 63.83 -41.84 -48.87
N PHE A 394 63.11 -42.91 -48.55
CA PHE A 394 63.00 -44.11 -49.39
C PHE A 394 62.43 -43.81 -50.78
N LEU A 395 61.37 -43.01 -50.88
CA LEU A 395 60.80 -42.60 -52.17
C LEU A 395 61.78 -41.77 -53.01
N VAL A 396 62.54 -40.86 -52.39
CA VAL A 396 63.61 -40.13 -53.07
C VAL A 396 64.71 -41.08 -53.55
N GLY A 397 65.12 -42.04 -52.71
CA GLY A 397 66.09 -43.08 -53.08
C GLY A 397 65.62 -43.96 -54.24
N LEU A 398 64.33 -44.30 -54.27
CA LEU A 398 63.70 -45.07 -55.34
C LEU A 398 63.68 -44.29 -56.67
N GLY A 399 63.32 -43.00 -56.63
CA GLY A 399 63.27 -42.15 -57.82
C GLY A 399 64.62 -41.93 -58.51
N MET A 400 65.74 -42.11 -57.79
CA MET A 400 67.10 -41.92 -58.32
C MET A 400 67.60 -43.04 -59.24
N GLY A 401 67.00 -44.24 -59.18
CA GLY A 401 67.37 -45.35 -60.06
C GLY A 401 68.74 -45.99 -59.78
N PRO A 402 69.14 -47.01 -60.59
CA PRO A 402 70.53 -47.45 -60.70
C PRO A 402 71.36 -46.32 -61.33
N LEU A 403 72.50 -46.00 -60.71
CA LEU A 403 73.33 -44.85 -61.08
C LEU A 403 74.18 -45.16 -62.32
N ALA A 404 74.55 -44.11 -63.08
CA ALA A 404 75.28 -44.14 -64.35
C ALA A 404 76.53 -45.06 -64.38
N ASP A 405 76.98 -45.42 -65.59
CA ASP A 405 78.05 -46.40 -65.89
C ASP A 405 79.41 -46.20 -65.18
N SER A 406 79.62 -45.08 -64.47
CA SER A 406 80.82 -44.83 -63.66
C SER A 406 80.50 -44.73 -62.16
N LEU A 407 81.27 -45.49 -61.36
CA LEU A 407 81.17 -45.53 -59.89
C LEU A 407 81.30 -44.14 -59.25
N MET A 408 82.14 -43.27 -59.80
CA MET A 408 82.39 -41.93 -59.24
C MET A 408 81.21 -40.97 -59.47
N GLY A 409 80.61 -40.99 -60.66
CA GLY A 409 79.42 -40.18 -60.97
C GLY A 409 78.19 -40.60 -60.18
N ALA A 410 78.08 -41.91 -59.91
CA ALA A 410 77.08 -42.49 -59.02
C ALA A 410 77.19 -41.95 -57.59
N LEU A 411 78.39 -42.04 -57.00
CA LEU A 411 78.64 -41.61 -55.62
C LEU A 411 78.40 -40.11 -55.43
N LEU A 412 78.81 -39.27 -56.38
CA LEU A 412 78.65 -37.81 -56.27
C LEU A 412 77.16 -37.38 -56.34
N ARG A 413 76.37 -38.00 -57.23
CA ARG A 413 74.93 -37.72 -57.32
C ARG A 413 74.17 -38.20 -56.09
N LEU A 414 74.47 -39.40 -55.59
CA LEU A 414 73.87 -39.92 -54.37
C LEU A 414 74.21 -39.02 -53.17
N ALA A 415 75.47 -38.61 -53.03
CA ALA A 415 75.89 -37.69 -51.98
C ALA A 415 75.18 -36.33 -52.05
N GLY A 416 75.03 -35.74 -53.25
CA GLY A 416 74.32 -34.48 -53.44
C GLY A 416 72.84 -34.56 -53.08
N VAL A 417 72.16 -35.65 -53.46
CA VAL A 417 70.74 -35.88 -53.17
C VAL A 417 70.52 -36.17 -51.69
N VAL A 418 71.34 -37.04 -51.09
CA VAL A 418 71.30 -37.31 -49.64
C VAL A 418 71.51 -36.01 -48.87
N LEU A 419 72.52 -35.21 -49.26
CA LEU A 419 72.77 -33.91 -48.63
C LEU A 419 71.59 -32.96 -48.78
N PHE A 420 70.99 -32.86 -49.98
CA PHE A 420 69.84 -32.00 -50.23
C PHE A 420 68.60 -32.42 -49.41
N VAL A 421 68.26 -33.71 -49.38
CA VAL A 421 67.13 -34.24 -48.58
C VAL A 421 67.39 -34.03 -47.10
N LEU A 422 68.62 -34.26 -46.64
CA LEU A 422 69.00 -34.08 -45.24
C LEU A 422 68.90 -32.61 -44.84
N LEU A 423 69.38 -31.69 -45.68
CA LEU A 423 69.25 -30.24 -45.47
C LEU A 423 67.79 -29.78 -45.51
N ALA A 424 66.99 -30.27 -46.46
CA ALA A 424 65.57 -29.94 -46.55
C ALA A 424 64.80 -30.44 -45.32
N TRP A 425 65.02 -31.71 -44.90
CA TRP A 425 64.30 -32.31 -43.78
C TRP A 425 64.74 -31.75 -42.44
N CYS A 426 66.05 -31.73 -42.18
CA CYS A 426 66.58 -31.17 -40.95
C CYS A 426 66.32 -29.67 -40.87
N GLY A 427 66.37 -28.94 -41.99
CA GLY A 427 66.00 -27.53 -42.06
C GLY A 427 64.52 -27.30 -41.76
N GLY A 428 63.62 -28.13 -42.28
CA GLY A 428 62.19 -28.09 -41.96
C GLY A 428 61.87 -28.43 -40.50
N VAL A 429 62.54 -29.44 -39.94
CA VAL A 429 62.40 -29.80 -38.51
C VAL A 429 63.01 -28.73 -37.61
N ALA A 430 64.15 -28.16 -37.98
CA ALA A 430 64.76 -27.03 -37.28
C ALA A 430 63.83 -25.81 -37.32
N LEU A 431 63.18 -25.54 -38.45
CA LEU A 431 62.18 -24.48 -38.58
C LEU A 431 60.99 -24.71 -37.64
N LEU A 432 60.47 -25.94 -37.54
CA LEU A 432 59.40 -26.27 -36.58
C LEU A 432 59.81 -26.00 -35.13
N HIS A 433 61.04 -26.37 -34.74
CA HIS A 433 61.56 -26.15 -33.39
C HIS A 433 61.86 -24.67 -33.11
N ALA A 434 62.44 -23.95 -34.07
CA ALA A 434 62.72 -22.53 -33.94
C ALA A 434 61.43 -21.71 -33.78
N ARG A 435 60.31 -22.18 -34.36
CA ARG A 435 58.99 -21.50 -34.31
C ARG A 435 58.10 -21.92 -33.15
N VAL A 436 58.60 -22.71 -32.19
CA VAL A 436 57.84 -23.06 -30.98
C VAL A 436 57.52 -21.78 -30.18
N PRO A 437 56.23 -21.50 -29.85
CA PRO A 437 55.87 -20.34 -29.05
C PRO A 437 56.30 -20.50 -27.59
N GLU A 438 57.10 -19.57 -27.07
CA GLU A 438 57.49 -19.49 -25.66
C GLU A 438 57.17 -18.11 -25.05
N ARG A 439 57.27 -18.01 -23.73
CA ARG A 439 56.95 -16.79 -22.95
C ARG A 439 57.85 -15.61 -23.31
N ASP A 440 59.14 -15.87 -23.55
CA ASP A 440 60.15 -14.85 -23.84
C ASP A 440 60.38 -14.64 -25.35
N GLY A 441 59.65 -15.35 -26.21
CA GLY A 441 59.74 -15.22 -27.66
C GLY A 441 59.73 -16.55 -28.40
N GLU A 442 60.56 -16.64 -29.44
CA GLU A 442 60.86 -17.90 -30.14
C GLU A 442 61.97 -18.64 -29.38
N HIS A 443 61.94 -19.97 -29.42
CA HIS A 443 63.08 -20.81 -28.99
C HIS A 443 64.36 -20.43 -29.75
N GLY A 444 64.20 -19.89 -30.97
CA GLY A 444 65.27 -19.33 -31.80
C GLY A 444 66.13 -20.41 -32.45
N TRP A 445 66.99 -19.98 -33.39
CA TRP A 445 67.91 -20.88 -34.10
C TRP A 445 69.10 -21.33 -33.25
N THR A 446 69.34 -20.67 -32.11
CA THR A 446 70.52 -20.88 -31.25
C THR A 446 70.34 -22.00 -30.22
N ALA A 447 69.10 -22.41 -29.93
CA ALA A 447 68.77 -23.44 -28.94
C ALA A 447 68.20 -24.72 -29.59
N LEU A 448 68.56 -24.99 -30.85
CA LEU A 448 68.03 -26.16 -31.56
C LEU A 448 68.50 -27.47 -30.91
N PRO A 449 67.59 -28.42 -30.65
CA PRO A 449 67.95 -29.68 -30.05
C PRO A 449 68.71 -30.55 -31.07
N VAL A 450 70.03 -30.67 -30.87
CA VAL A 450 70.93 -31.41 -31.78
C VAL A 450 70.55 -32.89 -31.89
N ARG A 451 70.15 -33.52 -30.77
CA ARG A 451 69.80 -34.94 -30.71
C ARG A 451 68.64 -35.35 -31.65
N PRO A 452 67.46 -34.69 -31.63
CA PRO A 452 66.38 -35.03 -32.57
C PRO A 452 66.73 -34.68 -34.01
N LEU A 453 67.47 -33.61 -34.28
CA LEU A 453 67.94 -33.31 -35.65
C LEU A 453 68.81 -34.44 -36.21
N LEU A 454 69.73 -34.98 -35.41
CA LEU A 454 70.54 -36.13 -35.79
C LEU A 454 69.70 -37.39 -36.02
N ALA A 455 68.70 -37.66 -35.18
CA ALA A 455 67.80 -38.79 -35.35
C ALA A 455 66.97 -38.69 -36.65
N HIS A 456 66.45 -37.50 -36.95
CA HIS A 456 65.69 -37.22 -38.18
C HIS A 456 66.57 -37.28 -39.44
N GLY A 457 67.77 -36.71 -39.39
CA GLY A 457 68.74 -36.81 -40.49
C GLY A 457 69.19 -38.25 -40.74
N GLY A 458 69.44 -39.02 -39.68
CA GLY A 458 69.77 -40.44 -39.76
C GLY A 458 68.63 -41.27 -40.37
N ALA A 459 67.39 -41.05 -39.95
CA ALA A 459 66.22 -41.74 -40.51
C ALA A 459 66.02 -41.44 -42.00
N ALA A 460 66.12 -40.16 -42.41
CA ALA A 460 66.02 -39.76 -43.81
C ALA A 460 67.13 -40.38 -44.66
N MET A 461 68.38 -40.37 -44.16
CA MET A 461 69.52 -40.97 -44.83
C MET A 461 69.35 -42.48 -45.02
N LEU A 462 68.95 -43.20 -43.96
CA LEU A 462 68.68 -44.64 -44.03
C LEU A 462 67.56 -44.95 -45.04
N GLY A 463 66.51 -44.12 -45.08
CA GLY A 463 65.47 -44.18 -46.09
C GLY A 463 66.03 -44.10 -47.51
N VAL A 464 66.78 -43.04 -47.82
CA VAL A 464 67.38 -42.84 -49.16
C VAL A 464 68.26 -44.01 -49.56
N LEU A 465 69.11 -44.50 -48.64
CA LEU A 465 69.99 -45.63 -48.89
C LEU A 465 69.20 -46.93 -49.16
N ALA A 466 68.14 -47.20 -48.39
CA ALA A 466 67.28 -48.36 -48.58
C ALA A 466 66.51 -48.30 -49.91
N GLY A 467 65.98 -47.12 -50.27
CA GLY A 467 65.29 -46.90 -51.55
C GLY A 467 66.20 -47.06 -52.74
N HIS A 468 67.45 -46.61 -52.63
CA HIS A 468 68.45 -46.83 -53.68
C HIS A 468 68.87 -48.31 -53.76
N ALA A 469 69.06 -48.98 -52.63
CA ALA A 469 69.41 -50.40 -52.57
C ALA A 469 68.33 -51.32 -53.14
N PHE A 470 67.07 -50.89 -53.20
CA PHE A 470 65.98 -51.61 -53.87
C PHE A 470 66.32 -51.98 -55.32
N TRP A 471 67.03 -51.10 -56.03
CA TRP A 471 67.49 -51.35 -57.40
C TRP A 471 68.60 -52.41 -57.52
N ARG A 472 69.17 -52.87 -56.40
CA ARG A 472 70.18 -53.95 -56.35
C ARG A 472 69.59 -55.33 -56.07
N VAL A 473 68.31 -55.41 -55.72
CA VAL A 473 67.62 -56.69 -55.49
C VAL A 473 67.14 -57.21 -56.86
N PRO A 474 67.58 -58.40 -57.31
CA PRO A 474 67.36 -58.83 -58.69
C PRO A 474 65.96 -59.39 -58.92
N PRO A 475 65.28 -58.99 -60.01
CA PRO A 475 64.48 -59.92 -60.81
C PRO A 475 65.11 -59.98 -62.20
N GLY A 476 66.00 -60.95 -62.41
CA GLY A 476 66.73 -61.24 -63.66
C GLY A 476 66.52 -60.31 -64.87
N GLY A 477 67.38 -59.29 -65.01
CA GLY A 477 67.48 -58.47 -66.22
C GLY A 477 68.01 -57.06 -65.96
N ASP A 478 68.79 -56.53 -66.90
CA ASP A 478 69.31 -55.16 -66.91
C ASP A 478 68.16 -54.16 -67.05
N TRP A 479 67.54 -53.79 -65.93
CA TRP A 479 66.45 -52.82 -65.91
C TRP A 479 67.03 -51.42 -66.18
N PRO A 480 66.70 -50.76 -67.30
CA PRO A 480 67.13 -49.38 -67.53
C PRO A 480 66.50 -48.50 -66.45
N GLY A 481 67.33 -47.79 -65.69
CA GLY A 481 66.85 -46.92 -64.61
C GLY A 481 65.75 -45.95 -65.07
N PRO A 482 64.93 -45.45 -64.14
CA PRO A 482 63.88 -44.49 -64.48
C PRO A 482 64.46 -43.32 -65.28
N PRO A 483 63.84 -42.92 -66.39
CA PRO A 483 64.29 -41.75 -67.14
C PRO A 483 64.22 -40.50 -66.25
N LEU A 484 65.03 -39.48 -66.53
CA LEU A 484 65.12 -38.25 -65.72
C LEU A 484 63.74 -37.61 -65.44
N ALA A 485 62.82 -37.70 -66.40
CA ALA A 485 61.44 -37.26 -66.24
C ALA A 485 60.71 -38.00 -65.10
N VAL A 486 60.93 -39.31 -64.93
CA VAL A 486 60.37 -40.12 -63.84
C VAL A 486 61.08 -39.82 -62.52
N THR A 487 62.39 -39.59 -62.52
CA THR A 487 63.11 -39.13 -61.31
C THR A 487 62.56 -37.80 -60.80
N VAL A 488 62.37 -36.82 -61.68
CA VAL A 488 61.75 -35.53 -61.32
C VAL A 488 60.31 -35.74 -60.85
N LEU A 489 59.54 -36.61 -61.52
CA LEU A 489 58.16 -36.95 -61.17
C LEU A 489 58.02 -37.64 -59.80
N VAL A 490 59.06 -38.30 -59.30
CA VAL A 490 59.04 -38.95 -57.97
C VAL A 490 59.62 -38.04 -56.89
N VAL A 491 60.73 -37.36 -57.18
CA VAL A 491 61.48 -36.57 -56.20
C VAL A 491 60.75 -35.27 -55.86
N VAL A 492 60.18 -34.58 -56.84
CA VAL A 492 59.45 -33.32 -56.57
C VAL A 492 58.21 -33.57 -55.70
N PRO A 493 57.35 -34.57 -55.97
CA PRO A 493 56.25 -34.91 -55.07
C PRO A 493 56.70 -35.45 -53.71
N ALA A 494 57.83 -36.15 -53.63
CA ALA A 494 58.38 -36.58 -52.34
C ALA A 494 58.80 -35.38 -51.47
N LEU A 495 59.47 -34.38 -52.07
CA LEU A 495 59.84 -33.13 -51.38
C LEU A 495 58.60 -32.28 -51.03
N ALA A 496 57.62 -32.18 -51.92
CA ALA A 496 56.34 -31.51 -51.64
C ALA A 496 55.57 -32.23 -50.53
N GLY A 497 55.55 -33.57 -50.55
CA GLY A 497 54.98 -34.41 -49.50
C GLY A 497 55.68 -34.23 -48.17
N MET A 498 57.00 -33.98 -48.19
CA MET A 498 57.80 -33.63 -47.03
C MET A 498 57.36 -32.32 -46.38
N ALA A 499 57.29 -31.24 -47.17
CA ALA A 499 56.82 -29.94 -46.71
C ALA A 499 55.37 -30.00 -46.24
N PHE A 500 54.50 -30.70 -46.98
CA PHE A 500 53.10 -30.90 -46.62
C PHE A 500 52.94 -31.70 -45.32
N THR A 501 53.76 -32.73 -45.12
CA THR A 501 53.80 -33.51 -43.87
C THR A 501 54.15 -32.60 -42.71
N LEU A 502 55.27 -31.85 -42.79
CA LEU A 502 55.69 -30.91 -41.75
C LEU A 502 54.60 -29.87 -41.44
N TYR A 503 53.91 -29.37 -42.47
CA TYR A 503 52.78 -28.45 -42.30
C TYR A 503 51.57 -29.08 -41.60
N LEU A 504 51.16 -30.29 -41.98
CA LEU A 504 50.06 -31.00 -41.31
C LEU A 504 50.39 -31.30 -39.85
N TRP A 505 51.64 -31.68 -39.56
CA TRP A 505 52.10 -31.91 -38.19
C TRP A 505 52.11 -30.61 -37.39
N TRP A 506 52.57 -29.50 -37.97
CA TRP A 506 52.47 -28.16 -37.36
C TRP A 506 51.01 -27.81 -37.01
N ARG A 507 50.09 -27.93 -37.97
CA ARG A 507 48.65 -27.69 -37.73
C ARG A 507 48.10 -28.57 -36.62
N GLY A 508 48.47 -29.85 -36.58
CA GLY A 508 48.06 -30.77 -35.53
C GLY A 508 48.65 -30.42 -34.15
N ALA A 509 49.88 -29.92 -34.09
CA ALA A 509 50.49 -29.44 -32.85
C ALA A 509 49.82 -28.16 -32.36
N VAL A 510 49.59 -27.19 -33.24
CA VAL A 510 48.85 -25.95 -32.95
C VAL A 510 47.44 -26.25 -32.48
N ALA A 511 46.71 -27.16 -33.14
CA ALA A 511 45.34 -27.51 -32.75
C ALA A 511 45.28 -28.15 -31.36
N ARG A 512 46.21 -29.04 -31.02
CA ARG A 512 46.27 -29.69 -29.70
C ARG A 512 46.67 -28.71 -28.59
N TRP A 513 47.66 -27.87 -28.85
CA TRP A 513 48.05 -26.82 -27.91
C TRP A 513 46.90 -25.83 -27.69
N TYR A 514 46.27 -25.34 -28.77
CA TYR A 514 45.12 -24.44 -28.70
C TYR A 514 43.93 -25.03 -27.95
N ALA A 515 43.67 -26.34 -28.10
CA ALA A 515 42.61 -27.03 -27.37
C ALA A 515 42.84 -27.08 -25.85
N GLY A 516 44.10 -26.98 -25.40
CA GLY A 516 44.47 -26.89 -23.98
C GLY A 516 44.47 -25.46 -23.42
N LEU A 517 44.20 -24.44 -24.23
CA LEU A 517 44.18 -23.04 -23.80
C LEU A 517 42.76 -22.59 -23.44
N PRO A 518 42.57 -21.77 -22.39
CA PRO A 518 41.26 -21.31 -21.94
C PRO A 518 40.73 -20.12 -22.79
N VAL A 519 40.81 -20.20 -24.12
CA VAL A 519 40.45 -19.08 -25.03
C VAL A 519 38.94 -18.80 -25.03
N ALA A 520 38.12 -19.86 -25.08
CA ALA A 520 36.66 -19.71 -25.02
C ALA A 520 36.21 -19.19 -23.66
N GLU A 521 36.82 -19.68 -22.58
CA GLU A 521 36.56 -19.22 -21.21
C GLU A 521 36.94 -17.75 -21.02
N ALA A 522 38.07 -17.29 -21.59
CA ALA A 522 38.46 -15.89 -21.55
C ALA A 522 37.43 -14.97 -22.24
N GLY A 523 36.91 -15.37 -23.40
CA GLY A 523 35.85 -14.64 -24.11
C GLY A 523 34.54 -14.59 -23.32
N ALA A 524 34.13 -15.72 -22.74
CA ALA A 524 32.95 -15.80 -21.89
C ALA A 524 33.10 -14.97 -20.61
N ALA A 525 34.26 -15.01 -19.96
CA ALA A 525 34.57 -14.23 -18.77
C ALA A 525 34.55 -12.72 -19.05
N ALA A 526 35.07 -12.27 -20.21
CA ALA A 526 35.02 -10.87 -20.62
C ALA A 526 33.57 -10.38 -20.76
N GLY A 527 32.72 -11.15 -21.44
CA GLY A 527 31.29 -10.83 -21.60
C GLY A 527 30.51 -10.90 -20.28
N ALA A 528 30.82 -11.87 -19.41
CA ALA A 528 30.19 -12.00 -18.11
C ALA A 528 30.57 -10.83 -17.18
N LEU A 529 31.84 -10.40 -17.17
CA LEU A 529 32.28 -9.22 -16.41
C LEU A 529 31.58 -7.95 -16.90
N ASP A 530 31.51 -7.74 -18.22
CA ASP A 530 30.79 -6.62 -18.80
C ASP A 530 29.30 -6.62 -18.38
N GLY A 531 28.64 -7.77 -18.49
CA GLY A 531 27.25 -7.95 -18.04
C GLY A 531 27.05 -7.57 -16.57
N VAL A 532 27.90 -8.07 -15.66
CA VAL A 532 27.81 -7.76 -14.23
C VAL A 532 28.08 -6.28 -13.94
N VAL A 533 29.11 -5.69 -14.55
CA VAL A 533 29.46 -4.27 -14.32
C VAL A 533 28.37 -3.35 -14.84
N THR A 534 27.87 -3.60 -16.06
CA THR A 534 26.81 -2.80 -16.68
C THR A 534 25.49 -2.94 -15.91
N GLU A 535 25.11 -4.16 -15.48
CA GLU A 535 23.92 -4.38 -14.66
C GLU A 535 24.00 -3.63 -13.32
N VAL A 536 25.10 -3.80 -12.58
CA VAL A 536 25.28 -3.18 -11.26
C VAL A 536 25.41 -1.67 -11.37
N ALA A 537 26.14 -1.16 -12.36
CA ALA A 537 26.25 0.28 -12.57
C ALA A 537 24.88 0.91 -12.83
N PHE A 538 24.04 0.26 -13.64
CA PHE A 538 22.70 0.74 -13.89
C PHE A 538 21.80 0.64 -12.64
N GLN A 539 21.73 -0.52 -11.99
CA GLN A 539 20.81 -0.77 -10.89
C GLN A 539 21.21 -0.09 -9.57
N GLU A 540 22.49 -0.10 -9.22
CA GLU A 540 22.99 0.33 -7.90
C GLU A 540 23.64 1.72 -7.92
N TRP A 541 23.95 2.29 -9.10
CA TRP A 541 24.51 3.65 -9.19
C TRP A 541 23.57 4.61 -9.90
N VAL A 542 23.19 4.33 -11.16
CA VAL A 542 22.35 5.23 -11.95
C VAL A 542 20.96 5.36 -11.34
N LEU A 543 20.34 4.24 -10.95
CA LEU A 543 19.00 4.23 -10.34
C LEU A 543 19.01 4.46 -8.83
N ALA A 544 20.17 4.61 -8.18
CA ALA A 544 20.28 4.65 -6.71
C ALA A 544 19.39 5.72 -6.08
N ARG A 545 19.44 6.96 -6.62
CA ARG A 545 18.65 8.10 -6.12
C ARG A 545 17.15 7.86 -6.28
N ALA A 546 16.71 7.41 -7.46
CA ALA A 546 15.30 7.16 -7.73
C ALA A 546 14.75 6.00 -6.87
N ARG A 547 15.53 4.93 -6.72
CA ARG A 547 15.23 3.78 -5.85
C ARG A 547 15.14 4.18 -4.39
N ARG A 548 16.06 5.01 -3.91
CA ARG A 548 16.01 5.56 -2.54
C ARG A 548 14.78 6.42 -2.33
N ALA A 549 14.52 7.39 -3.23
CA ALA A 549 13.34 8.24 -3.13
C ALA A 549 12.03 7.42 -3.09
N ALA A 550 11.91 6.37 -3.91
CA ALA A 550 10.77 5.47 -3.90
C ALA A 550 10.67 4.65 -2.59
N ALA A 551 11.79 4.17 -2.05
CA ALA A 551 11.83 3.43 -0.79
C ALA A 551 11.45 4.33 0.40
N ASP A 552 12.03 5.53 0.48
CA ASP A 552 11.74 6.53 1.52
C ASP A 552 10.27 6.97 1.48
N THR A 553 9.73 7.15 0.27
CA THR A 553 8.31 7.44 0.05
C THR A 553 7.41 6.32 0.59
N ALA A 554 7.69 5.07 0.21
CA ALA A 554 6.91 3.93 0.67
C ALA A 554 6.99 3.75 2.19
N GLN A 555 8.16 3.99 2.79
CA GLN A 555 8.35 3.96 4.24
C GLN A 555 7.60 5.11 4.94
N THR A 556 7.58 6.29 4.34
CA THR A 556 6.82 7.46 4.84
C THR A 556 5.33 7.15 4.83
N TYR A 557 4.79 6.64 3.73
CA TYR A 557 3.39 6.22 3.64
C TYR A 557 3.06 5.11 4.66
N ALA A 558 3.93 4.11 4.81
CA ALA A 558 3.74 3.05 5.79
C ALA A 558 3.65 3.62 7.23
N SER A 559 4.51 4.58 7.57
CA SER A 559 4.53 5.21 8.89
C SER A 559 3.27 6.05 9.14
N VAL A 560 2.84 6.84 8.16
CA VAL A 560 1.61 7.65 8.23
C VAL A 560 0.35 6.79 8.36
N LEU A 561 0.30 5.65 7.65
CA LEU A 561 -0.81 4.71 7.79
C LEU A 561 -0.83 4.05 9.17
N GLU A 562 0.32 3.78 9.79
CA GLU A 562 0.37 3.29 11.17
C GLU A 562 -0.06 4.34 12.20
N ASP A 563 0.31 5.60 11.98
CA ASP A 563 -0.19 6.72 12.80
C ASP A 563 -1.72 6.82 12.70
N LEU A 564 -2.28 6.67 11.49
CA LEU A 564 -3.72 6.62 11.28
C LEU A 564 -4.38 5.44 12.00
N VAL A 565 -3.81 4.24 11.91
CA VAL A 565 -4.29 3.06 12.65
C VAL A 565 -4.34 3.33 14.14
N ARG A 566 -3.27 3.89 14.72
CA ARG A 566 -3.20 4.24 16.14
C ARG A 566 -4.23 5.30 16.53
N ALA A 567 -4.40 6.34 15.71
CA ALA A 567 -5.36 7.41 15.95
C ALA A 567 -6.81 6.90 15.92
N LEU A 568 -7.17 6.09 14.91
CA LEU A 568 -8.50 5.51 14.79
C LEU A 568 -8.81 4.54 15.93
N HIS A 569 -7.84 3.70 16.30
CA HIS A 569 -7.99 2.78 17.42
C HIS A 569 -8.24 3.52 18.73
N ARG A 570 -7.42 4.52 19.05
CA ARG A 570 -7.62 5.36 20.24
C ARG A 570 -9.00 6.03 20.23
N GLY A 571 -9.40 6.63 19.10
CA GLY A 571 -10.69 7.31 18.99
C GLY A 571 -11.89 6.38 19.21
N VAL A 572 -11.88 5.18 18.65
CA VAL A 572 -12.97 4.20 18.86
C VAL A 572 -13.00 3.70 20.30
N THR A 573 -11.84 3.44 20.93
CA THR A 573 -11.76 3.06 22.35
C THR A 573 -12.31 4.15 23.27
N GLU A 574 -11.93 5.41 23.05
CA GLU A 574 -12.44 6.56 23.82
C GLU A 574 -13.97 6.67 23.73
N GLN A 575 -14.56 6.46 22.55
CA GLN A 575 -16.01 6.49 22.37
C GLN A 575 -16.70 5.33 23.10
N ARG A 576 -16.11 4.13 23.07
CA ARG A 576 -16.62 2.96 23.81
C ARG A 576 -16.61 3.20 25.32
N GLU A 577 -15.57 3.81 25.86
CA GLU A 577 -15.48 4.16 27.28
C GLU A 577 -16.53 5.20 27.69
N ARG A 578 -16.77 6.22 26.85
CA ARG A 578 -17.83 7.22 27.08
C ARG A 578 -19.21 6.58 27.19
N LEU A 579 -19.48 5.52 26.43
CA LEU A 579 -20.73 4.77 26.45
C LEU A 579 -20.87 3.90 27.70
N ALA A 580 -19.79 3.21 28.09
CA ALA A 580 -19.78 2.40 29.31
C ALA A 580 -20.08 3.25 30.56
N GLY A 581 -19.62 4.51 30.61
CA GLY A 581 -19.90 5.45 31.69
C GLY A 581 -21.32 6.05 31.70
N GLN A 582 -22.11 5.87 30.63
CA GLN A 582 -23.48 6.38 30.49
C GLN A 582 -24.56 5.30 30.66
N THR A 583 -24.20 4.13 31.20
CA THR A 583 -25.10 2.97 31.38
C THR A 583 -26.25 3.26 32.36
N GLY A 584 -27.32 3.87 31.85
CA GLY A 584 -28.69 3.65 32.33
C GLY A 584 -29.23 2.31 31.82
N PRO A 585 -30.29 1.75 32.44
CA PRO A 585 -30.84 0.46 32.05
C PRO A 585 -31.14 0.41 30.54
N ALA A 586 -30.76 -0.69 29.89
CA ALA A 586 -30.88 -0.91 28.47
C ALA A 586 -32.25 -0.45 27.93
N ARG A 587 -32.23 0.59 27.09
CA ARG A 587 -33.42 1.19 26.46
C ARG A 587 -34.13 0.15 25.60
N ARG A 588 -35.20 -0.47 26.10
CA ARG A 588 -36.08 -1.35 25.31
C ARG A 588 -37.15 -0.52 24.62
N GLY A 589 -37.13 -0.59 23.29
CA GLY A 589 -37.91 0.26 22.38
C GLY A 589 -37.14 0.52 21.09
N ALA A 590 -35.80 0.42 21.14
CA ALA A 590 -34.97 0.25 19.96
C ALA A 590 -35.33 -1.08 19.29
N VAL A 591 -36.12 -1.01 18.22
CA VAL A 591 -36.26 -2.11 17.27
C VAL A 591 -34.98 -2.15 16.43
N GLY A 592 -33.87 -2.47 17.07
CA GLY A 592 -32.69 -2.98 16.39
C GLY A 592 -33.02 -4.41 16.02
N PHE A 593 -33.79 -4.60 14.95
CA PHE A 593 -34.03 -5.89 14.33
C PHE A 593 -32.70 -6.65 14.23
N PRO A 594 -32.47 -7.73 15.01
CA PRO A 594 -31.21 -8.48 14.98
C PRO A 594 -30.86 -8.96 13.57
N GLU A 595 -31.87 -9.13 12.71
CA GLU A 595 -31.71 -9.51 11.32
C GLU A 595 -30.86 -8.54 10.48
N PHE A 596 -30.76 -7.24 10.83
CA PHE A 596 -29.99 -6.26 10.04
C PHE A 596 -28.62 -5.91 10.64
N ARG A 597 -28.18 -6.64 11.68
CA ARG A 597 -26.90 -6.37 12.37
C ARG A 597 -25.70 -6.46 11.42
N ALA A 598 -25.71 -7.44 10.50
CA ALA A 598 -24.60 -7.67 9.59
C ALA A 598 -24.48 -6.56 8.54
N GLU A 599 -25.61 -6.12 7.99
CA GLU A 599 -25.73 -5.04 7.01
C GLU A 599 -25.33 -3.71 7.65
N PHE A 600 -25.78 -3.45 8.89
CA PHE A 600 -25.37 -2.29 9.67
C PHE A 600 -23.86 -2.26 9.90
N ALA A 601 -23.27 -3.35 10.41
CA ALA A 601 -21.83 -3.44 10.62
C ALA A 601 -21.03 -3.27 9.31
N GLN A 602 -21.58 -3.74 8.19
CA GLN A 602 -20.98 -3.56 6.87
C GLN A 602 -20.99 -2.09 6.41
N VAL A 603 -22.11 -1.38 6.57
CA VAL A 603 -22.17 0.06 6.23
C VAL A 603 -21.23 0.89 7.11
N VAL A 604 -21.12 0.55 8.40
CA VAL A 604 -20.17 1.20 9.30
C VAL A 604 -18.71 0.94 8.87
N TRP A 605 -18.39 -0.29 8.45
CA TRP A 605 -17.06 -0.58 7.91
C TRP A 605 -16.76 0.19 6.61
N ASP A 606 -17.72 0.28 5.69
CA ASP A 606 -17.59 1.07 4.46
C ASP A 606 -17.35 2.56 4.80
N ASP A 607 -18.07 3.10 5.78
CA ASP A 607 -17.92 4.48 6.25
C ASP A 607 -16.57 4.73 6.92
N LEU A 608 -16.08 3.83 7.77
CA LEU A 608 -14.75 3.94 8.38
C LEU A 608 -13.64 3.90 7.32
N THR A 609 -13.84 3.11 6.26
CA THR A 609 -12.91 3.05 5.12
C THR A 609 -12.90 4.38 4.35
N ASP A 610 -14.07 4.96 4.11
CA ASP A 610 -14.20 6.28 3.46
C ASP A 610 -13.66 7.41 4.34
N LEU A 611 -13.85 7.32 5.66
CA LEU A 611 -13.28 8.26 6.63
C LEU A 611 -11.75 8.22 6.59
N ALA A 612 -11.15 7.03 6.62
CA ALA A 612 -9.71 6.87 6.53
C ALA A 612 -9.16 7.47 5.22
N ALA A 613 -9.83 7.24 4.10
CA ALA A 613 -9.47 7.83 2.81
C ALA A 613 -9.60 9.37 2.83
N HIS A 614 -10.67 9.90 3.42
CA HIS A 614 -10.91 11.33 3.55
C HIS A 614 -9.86 12.03 4.41
N VAL A 615 -9.44 11.41 5.52
CA VAL A 615 -8.37 11.93 6.40
C VAL A 615 -7.04 12.05 5.67
N LEU A 616 -6.70 11.05 4.84
CA LEU A 616 -5.42 11.01 4.11
C LEU A 616 -5.39 11.92 2.88
N ASP A 617 -6.53 12.18 2.24
CA ASP A 617 -6.60 12.88 0.96
C ASP A 617 -5.83 14.23 0.90
N PRO A 618 -6.02 15.17 1.85
CA PRO A 618 -5.30 16.44 1.84
C PRO A 618 -3.82 16.31 2.26
N LEU A 619 -3.44 15.20 2.88
CA LEU A 619 -2.09 14.97 3.41
C LEU A 619 -1.15 14.40 2.34
N TRP A 620 -1.69 13.83 1.26
CA TRP A 620 -0.91 13.22 0.18
C TRP A 620 0.15 14.13 -0.43
N GLN A 621 -0.13 15.43 -0.57
CA GLN A 621 0.82 16.40 -1.13
C GLN A 621 1.84 16.91 -0.09
N GLN A 622 1.49 16.88 1.19
CA GLN A 622 2.35 17.36 2.29
C GLN A 622 3.42 16.35 2.67
N MET A 623 3.18 15.07 2.38
CA MET A 623 4.17 13.99 2.54
C MET A 623 5.40 14.14 1.63
N TYR A 624 5.37 15.04 0.63
CA TYR A 624 6.47 15.26 -0.33
C TYR A 624 7.46 16.39 -0.02
N GLY A 625 7.41 16.98 1.17
CA GLY A 625 8.38 18.03 1.51
C GLY A 625 8.37 18.55 2.94
N GLY A 626 7.60 17.93 3.84
CA GLY A 626 7.43 18.38 5.23
C GLY A 626 8.19 17.54 6.25
N ALA A 627 8.43 18.10 7.44
CA ALA A 627 8.88 17.36 8.59
C ALA A 627 7.81 16.32 8.98
N LEU A 628 8.15 15.03 8.94
CA LEU A 628 7.24 13.90 9.20
C LEU A 628 6.38 14.08 10.48
N ARG A 629 6.93 14.74 11.50
CA ARG A 629 6.23 15.06 12.76
C ARG A 629 4.98 15.91 12.57
N ASP A 630 5.01 16.89 11.67
CA ASP A 630 3.87 17.77 11.41
C ASP A 630 2.74 17.00 10.71
N VAL A 631 3.11 16.03 9.86
CA VAL A 631 2.15 15.14 9.20
C VAL A 631 1.49 14.22 10.22
N THR A 632 2.27 13.57 11.09
CA THR A 632 1.75 12.69 12.16
C THR A 632 0.72 13.40 13.04
N TRP A 633 1.02 14.60 13.54
CA TRP A 633 0.08 15.37 14.36
C TRP A 633 -1.24 15.64 13.62
N ARG A 634 -1.15 16.06 12.35
CA ARG A 634 -2.34 16.35 11.53
C ARG A 634 -3.18 15.13 11.23
N VAL A 635 -2.57 13.95 11.07
CA VAL A 635 -3.30 12.68 10.91
C VAL A 635 -4.10 12.38 12.17
N GLU A 636 -3.47 12.48 13.35
CA GLU A 636 -4.14 12.21 14.62
C GLU A 636 -5.31 13.18 14.87
N GLU A 637 -5.09 14.48 14.65
CA GLU A 637 -6.11 15.52 14.82
C GLU A 637 -7.30 15.31 13.89
N ARG A 638 -7.05 15.04 12.60
CA ARG A 638 -8.11 14.81 11.60
C ARG A 638 -8.85 13.50 11.81
N ALA A 639 -8.15 12.43 12.18
CA ALA A 639 -8.79 11.14 12.49
C ALA A 639 -9.73 11.27 13.69
N ARG A 640 -9.30 11.98 14.74
CA ARG A 640 -10.14 12.26 15.92
C ARG A 640 -11.38 13.09 15.56
N ALA A 641 -11.18 14.24 14.92
CA ALA A 641 -12.29 15.11 14.52
C ALA A 641 -13.27 14.41 13.56
N GLY A 642 -12.75 13.59 12.65
CA GLY A 642 -13.55 12.82 11.72
C GLY A 642 -14.37 11.70 12.38
N LEU A 643 -13.79 10.99 13.36
CA LEU A 643 -14.51 9.99 14.15
C LEU A 643 -15.58 10.63 15.06
N ASP A 644 -15.26 11.74 15.73
CA ASP A 644 -16.22 12.49 16.55
C ASP A 644 -17.39 12.98 15.70
N GLY A 645 -17.10 13.58 14.53
CA GLY A 645 -18.15 14.01 13.59
C GLY A 645 -18.97 12.85 13.02
N TYR A 646 -18.36 11.69 12.76
CA TYR A 646 -19.09 10.50 12.32
C TYR A 646 -20.01 9.96 13.42
N TRP A 647 -19.52 9.91 14.66
CA TRP A 647 -20.30 9.49 15.82
C TRP A 647 -21.52 10.38 16.03
N ASP A 648 -21.33 11.70 15.99
CA ASP A 648 -22.42 12.68 16.11
C ASP A 648 -23.43 12.54 14.96
N HIS A 649 -22.96 12.31 13.73
CA HIS A 649 -23.82 12.01 12.59
C HIS A 649 -24.68 10.76 12.82
N LEU A 650 -24.08 9.65 13.27
CA LEU A 650 -24.82 8.41 13.52
C LEU A 650 -25.86 8.58 14.64
N ARG A 651 -25.54 9.36 15.68
CA ARG A 651 -26.50 9.66 16.75
C ARG A 651 -27.63 10.54 16.25
N GLN A 652 -27.35 11.64 15.57
CA GLN A 652 -28.37 12.63 15.21
C GLN A 652 -29.19 12.20 13.99
N ARG A 653 -28.53 11.67 12.96
CA ARG A 653 -29.13 11.41 11.64
C ARG A 653 -29.39 9.94 11.38
N GLY A 654 -28.68 9.04 12.06
CA GLY A 654 -28.81 7.59 11.86
C GLY A 654 -28.00 7.07 10.68
N VAL A 655 -27.88 5.74 10.58
CA VAL A 655 -27.05 5.06 9.56
C VAL A 655 -27.64 5.14 8.14
N HIS A 656 -28.93 5.44 8.00
CA HIS A 656 -29.58 5.48 6.69
C HIS A 656 -29.21 6.75 5.90
N GLU A 657 -28.73 7.79 6.58
CA GLU A 657 -28.26 9.02 5.95
C GLU A 657 -26.74 8.97 5.74
N ARG A 658 -26.29 9.45 4.59
CA ARG A 658 -24.87 9.46 4.20
C ARG A 658 -24.10 10.54 4.98
N PRO A 659 -22.99 10.21 5.66
CA PRO A 659 -22.05 11.20 6.17
C PRO A 659 -21.48 12.09 5.05
N SER A 660 -20.99 13.29 5.38
CA SER A 660 -20.45 14.23 4.40
C SER A 660 -19.21 13.73 3.67
N PHE A 661 -18.40 12.90 4.32
CA PHE A 661 -17.18 12.30 3.76
C PHE A 661 -17.43 10.98 3.01
N ALA A 662 -18.57 10.32 3.25
CA ALA A 662 -18.84 8.98 2.74
C ALA A 662 -19.32 9.02 1.28
N ARG A 663 -18.95 8.01 0.51
CA ARG A 663 -19.42 7.80 -0.87
C ARG A 663 -20.83 7.22 -0.87
N ASP A 664 -21.48 7.28 -2.02
CA ASP A 664 -22.76 6.61 -2.19
C ASP A 664 -22.58 5.09 -2.09
N ASN A 665 -23.32 4.49 -1.16
CA ASN A 665 -23.27 3.08 -0.88
C ASN A 665 -24.64 2.45 -1.17
N PRO A 666 -24.76 1.57 -2.18
CA PRO A 666 -26.02 0.92 -2.52
C PRO A 666 -26.57 0.10 -1.34
N ARG A 667 -25.71 -0.46 -0.48
CA ARG A 667 -26.12 -1.20 0.72
C ARG A 667 -26.80 -0.31 1.75
N ARG A 668 -26.40 0.96 1.85
CA ARG A 668 -27.09 1.93 2.72
C ARG A 668 -28.52 2.17 2.24
N THR A 669 -28.68 2.35 0.92
CA THR A 669 -29.99 2.51 0.30
C THR A 669 -30.86 1.27 0.49
N GLU A 670 -30.29 0.07 0.31
CA GLU A 670 -30.97 -1.20 0.53
C GLU A 670 -31.36 -1.42 2.00
N LEU A 671 -30.47 -1.08 2.93
CA LEU A 671 -30.74 -1.12 4.37
C LEU A 671 -31.89 -0.16 4.73
N ALA A 672 -31.87 1.06 4.20
CA ALA A 672 -32.95 2.02 4.42
C ALA A 672 -34.27 1.61 3.78
N GLU A 673 -34.23 0.97 2.60
CA GLU A 673 -35.40 0.38 1.96
C GLU A 673 -36.01 -0.74 2.79
N SER A 674 -35.18 -1.66 3.30
CA SER A 674 -35.63 -2.80 4.07
C SER A 674 -36.19 -2.39 5.43
N VAL A 675 -35.54 -1.46 6.13
CA VAL A 675 -35.97 -0.97 7.45
C VAL A 675 -37.22 -0.09 7.36
N TRP A 676 -37.32 0.78 6.36
CA TRP A 676 -38.43 1.74 6.25
C TRP A 676 -39.45 1.36 5.18
N ARG A 677 -39.04 1.30 3.91
CA ARG A 677 -39.98 1.22 2.77
C ARG A 677 -40.69 -0.13 2.65
N ARG A 678 -40.09 -1.22 3.14
CA ARG A 678 -40.69 -2.57 3.16
C ARG A 678 -41.22 -2.97 4.54
N SER A 679 -41.17 -2.08 5.54
CA SER A 679 -41.66 -2.38 6.88
C SER A 679 -43.19 -2.39 6.93
N PRO A 680 -43.83 -3.52 7.28
CA PRO A 680 -45.29 -3.57 7.47
C PRO A 680 -45.73 -2.67 8.63
N ASP A 681 -44.92 -2.57 9.68
CA ASP A 681 -45.18 -1.74 10.86
C ASP A 681 -45.23 -0.26 10.48
N LEU A 682 -44.32 0.22 9.61
CA LEU A 682 -44.39 1.60 9.11
C LEU A 682 -45.68 1.85 8.32
N ALA A 683 -46.08 0.87 7.48
CA ALA A 683 -47.28 0.98 6.67
C ALA A 683 -48.55 1.08 7.53
N GLU A 684 -48.62 0.30 8.61
CA GLU A 684 -49.71 0.35 9.58
C GLU A 684 -49.70 1.67 10.36
N LEU A 685 -48.53 2.06 10.88
CA LEU A 685 -48.33 3.25 11.70
C LEU A 685 -48.74 4.54 10.96
N VAL A 686 -48.30 4.69 9.72
CA VAL A 686 -48.61 5.88 8.91
C VAL A 686 -50.09 5.91 8.50
N ARG A 687 -50.75 4.75 8.38
CA ARG A 687 -52.19 4.65 8.07
C ARG A 687 -53.08 4.77 9.30
N MET A 688 -52.49 4.81 10.49
CA MET A 688 -53.23 4.89 11.74
C MET A 688 -54.11 6.14 11.75
N ARG A 689 -55.42 5.92 11.97
CA ARG A 689 -56.41 7.00 12.06
C ARG A 689 -56.24 7.77 13.36
N VAL A 690 -56.65 9.05 13.38
CA VAL A 690 -56.64 9.88 14.59
C VAL A 690 -57.38 9.21 15.76
N GLY A 691 -58.49 8.52 15.45
CA GLY A 691 -59.32 7.84 16.44
C GLY A 691 -58.86 6.41 16.79
N GLY A 692 -57.85 5.87 16.10
CA GLY A 692 -57.36 4.52 16.34
C GLY A 692 -56.66 4.37 17.70
N ARG A 693 -56.33 3.12 18.04
CA ARG A 693 -55.62 2.77 19.28
C ARG A 693 -54.21 3.41 19.32
N MET A 694 -54.00 4.29 20.30
CA MET A 694 -52.71 4.93 20.58
C MET A 694 -52.53 5.15 22.09
N THR A 695 -51.28 5.21 22.55
CA THR A 695 -50.97 5.58 23.94
C THR A 695 -51.24 7.07 24.14
N GLN A 696 -52.24 7.42 24.95
CA GLN A 696 -52.49 8.78 25.42
C GLN A 696 -51.72 9.00 26.72
N LEU A 697 -50.94 10.09 26.83
CA LEU A 697 -50.21 10.41 28.06
C LEU A 697 -51.13 11.10 29.08
N CYS A 698 -52.10 10.36 29.60
CA CYS A 698 -52.96 10.77 30.71
C CYS A 698 -53.36 9.52 31.51
N GLY A 699 -53.76 9.73 32.75
CA GLY A 699 -54.35 8.67 33.57
C GLY A 699 -55.69 8.20 33.01
N GLN A 700 -56.12 7.00 33.37
CA GLN A 700 -57.40 6.45 32.89
C GLN A 700 -58.59 7.31 33.33
N ASP A 701 -58.56 7.82 34.55
CA ASP A 701 -59.56 8.75 35.09
C ASP A 701 -59.56 10.11 34.39
N GLU A 702 -58.43 10.50 33.79
CA GLU A 702 -58.24 11.79 33.14
C GLU A 702 -58.80 11.82 31.71
N LEU A 703 -59.12 10.67 31.12
CA LEU A 703 -59.78 10.60 29.80
C LEU A 703 -61.10 11.38 29.76
N ARG A 704 -61.78 11.53 30.90
CA ARG A 704 -63.00 12.34 31.04
C ARG A 704 -62.78 13.83 30.77
N TYR A 705 -61.55 14.32 30.89
CA TYR A 705 -61.18 15.71 30.60
C TYR A 705 -60.98 15.96 29.12
N LEU A 706 -60.89 14.91 28.31
CA LEU A 706 -60.63 14.99 26.88
C LEU A 706 -61.93 15.05 26.07
N ARG A 707 -61.88 15.77 24.95
CA ARG A 707 -62.96 15.83 23.97
C ARG A 707 -62.76 14.75 22.90
N ALA A 708 -63.27 13.55 23.18
CA ALA A 708 -63.19 12.41 22.25
C ALA A 708 -63.99 12.62 20.95
N THR A 709 -65.10 13.38 21.00
CA THR A 709 -65.98 13.61 19.85
C THR A 709 -65.71 14.97 19.20
N GLY A 710 -64.86 14.94 18.17
CA GLY A 710 -64.55 16.08 17.30
C GLY A 710 -63.44 17.00 17.82
N GLY A 711 -62.51 17.37 16.93
CA GLY A 711 -61.41 18.30 17.22
C GLY A 711 -60.06 17.64 17.51
N ALA A 712 -59.98 16.31 17.63
CA ALA A 712 -58.71 15.60 17.71
C ALA A 712 -57.95 15.70 16.38
N MET A 713 -56.63 15.88 16.46
CA MET A 713 -55.74 15.98 15.29
C MET A 713 -54.61 14.98 15.38
N SER A 714 -54.03 14.64 14.24
CA SER A 714 -52.83 13.81 14.18
C SER A 714 -51.71 14.48 13.40
N VAL A 715 -50.49 14.38 13.91
CA VAL A 715 -49.26 14.69 13.17
C VAL A 715 -48.61 13.37 12.79
N ARG A 716 -48.72 12.98 11.53
CA ARG A 716 -48.04 11.79 10.98
C ARG A 716 -46.67 12.20 10.50
N PHE A 717 -45.66 11.39 10.78
CA PHE A 717 -44.31 11.67 10.36
C PHE A 717 -43.52 10.42 10.01
N ALA A 718 -42.62 10.58 9.06
CA ALA A 718 -41.71 9.53 8.63
C ALA A 718 -40.41 10.17 8.14
N PRO A 719 -39.28 9.43 8.20
CA PRO A 719 -38.02 9.94 7.72
C PRO A 719 -38.04 10.07 6.20
N ARG A 720 -37.35 11.09 5.66
CA ARG A 720 -37.29 11.35 4.20
C ARG A 720 -36.76 10.15 3.41
N VAL A 721 -35.92 9.31 4.02
CA VAL A 721 -35.43 8.07 3.39
C VAL A 721 -36.54 7.04 3.12
N ALA A 722 -37.64 7.10 3.87
CA ALA A 722 -38.84 6.30 3.63
C ALA A 722 -39.69 6.83 2.47
N GLN A 723 -39.43 8.06 2.01
CA GLN A 723 -40.21 8.69 0.95
C GLN A 723 -40.07 7.90 -0.36
N PRO A 724 -41.17 7.54 -1.03
CA PRO A 724 -41.10 6.94 -2.36
C PRO A 724 -40.55 7.96 -3.37
N PRO A 725 -39.71 7.55 -4.33
CA PRO A 725 -39.22 8.46 -5.37
C PRO A 725 -40.38 9.05 -6.19
N VAL A 726 -40.33 10.37 -6.42
CA VAL A 726 -41.34 11.11 -7.18
C VAL A 726 -41.39 10.57 -8.61
N GLY A 727 -42.55 10.07 -9.04
CA GLY A 727 -42.73 9.49 -10.37
C GLY A 727 -42.73 7.95 -10.43
N ALA A 728 -42.56 7.24 -9.30
CA ALA A 728 -42.78 5.78 -9.21
C ALA A 728 -44.27 5.40 -9.26
N GLY A 729 -45.03 6.10 -10.09
CA GLY A 729 -46.43 5.82 -10.42
C GLY A 729 -46.51 4.60 -11.31
N GLY A 730 -46.48 3.42 -10.68
CA GLY A 730 -46.90 2.16 -11.27
C GLY A 730 -45.80 1.37 -11.97
N ASP A 731 -45.20 0.40 -11.27
CA ASP A 731 -44.95 -0.89 -11.92
C ASP A 731 -44.92 -2.11 -10.98
N ARG A 732 -45.86 -3.01 -11.26
CA ARG A 732 -45.86 -4.48 -11.29
C ARG A 732 -45.24 -5.39 -10.21
N THR A 733 -44.59 -4.93 -9.16
CA THR A 733 -44.05 -5.87 -8.13
C THR A 733 -44.39 -5.44 -6.69
N GLY A 734 -45.62 -5.74 -6.25
CA GLY A 734 -45.96 -5.92 -4.83
C GLY A 734 -45.80 -4.74 -3.85
N GLN A 735 -46.93 -4.14 -3.44
CA GLN A 735 -47.11 -3.39 -2.19
C GLN A 735 -46.08 -2.30 -1.82
N ALA A 736 -45.87 -1.29 -2.67
CA ALA A 736 -45.28 -0.03 -2.19
C ALA A 736 -46.25 0.67 -1.19
N ILE A 737 -45.73 1.08 -0.02
CA ILE A 737 -46.51 1.79 1.01
C ILE A 737 -47.01 3.12 0.42
N ARG A 738 -48.33 3.29 0.28
CA ARG A 738 -48.94 4.61 0.00
C ARG A 738 -49.00 5.42 1.29
N PHE A 739 -48.26 6.53 1.32
CA PHE A 739 -48.26 7.50 2.40
C PHE A 739 -49.42 8.51 2.21
N PRO A 740 -50.16 8.88 3.26
CA PRO A 740 -51.06 10.02 3.27
C PRO A 740 -50.37 11.33 2.86
N GLY A 741 -51.12 12.27 2.31
CA GLY A 741 -50.59 13.56 1.85
C GLY A 741 -50.16 14.51 2.98
N ASP A 742 -50.55 14.22 4.22
CA ASP A 742 -50.27 15.01 5.43
C ASP A 742 -49.08 14.48 6.24
N VAL A 743 -48.29 13.55 5.68
CA VAL A 743 -47.07 13.04 6.33
C VAL A 743 -45.98 14.10 6.32
N VAL A 744 -45.48 14.44 7.50
CA VAL A 744 -44.31 15.29 7.68
C VAL A 744 -43.04 14.48 7.45
N TRP A 745 -42.27 14.86 6.45
CA TRP A 745 -40.99 14.22 6.11
C TRP A 745 -39.84 14.82 6.92
N THR A 746 -39.34 14.07 7.90
CA THR A 746 -38.25 14.53 8.77
C THR A 746 -36.90 14.30 8.10
N ALA A 747 -35.96 15.24 8.29
CA ALA A 747 -34.57 15.02 7.87
C ALA A 747 -33.92 13.85 8.63
N ALA A 748 -34.19 13.74 9.94
CA ALA A 748 -33.64 12.67 10.78
C ALA A 748 -34.22 11.29 10.41
N SER A 749 -33.35 10.31 10.18
CA SER A 749 -33.77 8.93 9.80
C SER A 749 -34.13 8.02 10.98
N ARG A 750 -34.48 8.61 12.13
CA ARG A 750 -34.54 7.88 13.41
C ARG A 750 -35.95 7.46 13.83
N TYR A 751 -36.96 8.30 13.59
CA TYR A 751 -38.32 8.08 14.08
C TYR A 751 -39.34 8.17 12.95
N ALA A 752 -40.35 7.30 13.01
CA ALA A 752 -41.59 7.45 12.29
C ALA A 752 -42.75 7.23 13.28
N GLY A 753 -43.88 7.88 13.07
CA GLY A 753 -44.96 7.80 14.03
C GLY A 753 -46.13 8.71 13.77
N VAL A 754 -47.03 8.68 14.74
CA VAL A 754 -48.20 9.55 14.79
C VAL A 754 -48.29 10.15 16.19
N LEU A 755 -48.31 11.48 16.27
CA LEU A 755 -48.74 12.20 17.49
C LEU A 755 -50.23 12.46 17.39
N ARG A 756 -50.98 12.18 18.44
CA ARG A 756 -52.39 12.51 18.60
C ARG A 756 -52.53 13.68 19.55
N LEU A 757 -53.18 14.75 19.09
CA LEU A 757 -53.45 15.95 19.87
C LEU A 757 -54.94 16.00 20.16
N VAL A 758 -55.32 15.82 21.43
CA VAL A 758 -56.73 15.77 21.84
C VAL A 758 -57.07 17.02 22.66
N PRO A 759 -58.00 17.87 22.20
CA PRO A 759 -58.45 19.03 22.96
C PRO A 759 -59.03 18.64 24.31
N LEU A 760 -58.83 19.50 25.31
CA LEU A 760 -59.56 19.39 26.57
C LEU A 760 -61.02 19.85 26.38
N ARG A 761 -61.93 19.40 27.25
CA ARG A 761 -63.30 19.90 27.29
C ARG A 761 -63.32 21.37 27.73
N THR A 762 -64.30 22.12 27.22
CA THR A 762 -64.49 23.53 27.53
C THR A 762 -64.59 23.77 29.04
N GLY A 763 -63.90 24.79 29.55
CA GLY A 763 -63.91 25.17 30.97
C GLY A 763 -62.87 24.47 31.84
N LEU A 764 -62.11 23.52 31.30
CA LEU A 764 -61.05 22.82 32.04
C LEU A 764 -59.69 23.54 32.02
N VAL A 765 -59.54 24.56 31.16
CA VAL A 765 -58.36 25.43 31.13
C VAL A 765 -58.77 26.77 31.72
N ASP A 766 -58.03 27.21 32.74
CA ASP A 766 -58.21 28.52 33.36
C ASP A 766 -56.99 29.41 33.09
N VAL A 767 -57.24 30.69 32.78
CA VAL A 767 -56.18 31.66 32.51
C VAL A 767 -56.05 32.56 33.73
N THR A 768 -55.04 32.27 34.55
CA THR A 768 -54.84 32.93 35.83
C THR A 768 -53.77 34.01 35.74
N TRP A 769 -54.12 35.23 36.15
CA TRP A 769 -53.15 36.30 36.35
C TRP A 769 -52.38 36.03 37.64
N ALA A 770 -51.06 35.92 37.57
CA ALA A 770 -50.23 35.82 38.75
C ALA A 770 -50.48 37.04 39.65
N ARG A 771 -51.11 36.83 40.81
CA ARG A 771 -51.11 37.86 41.86
C ARG A 771 -49.68 37.93 42.38
N ASN A 772 -49.08 39.13 42.34
CA ASN A 772 -47.83 39.43 43.02
C ASN A 772 -47.92 38.95 44.47
N VAL A 773 -47.31 37.81 44.78
CA VAL A 773 -47.06 37.39 46.16
C VAL A 773 -45.71 38.00 46.53
N PRO A 774 -45.64 39.02 47.41
CA PRO A 774 -44.37 39.50 47.92
C PRO A 774 -43.71 38.37 48.74
N PRO A 775 -42.37 38.29 48.79
CA PRO A 775 -41.66 37.23 49.48
C PRO A 775 -42.08 37.22 50.96
N SER A 776 -42.59 36.09 51.43
CA SER A 776 -43.02 35.93 52.81
C SER A 776 -41.81 35.97 53.74
N HIS A 777 -41.78 37.00 54.60
CA HIS A 777 -40.91 36.99 55.77
C HIS A 777 -41.25 35.80 56.68
N ASN A 778 -40.23 35.00 56.92
CA ASN A 778 -40.20 33.89 57.86
C ASN A 778 -40.74 34.33 59.24
N ARG A 779 -41.92 33.83 59.64
CA ARG A 779 -42.47 34.03 60.99
C ARG A 779 -42.42 32.70 61.73
N VAL A 780 -41.45 32.61 62.63
CA VAL A 780 -41.37 31.61 63.68
C VAL A 780 -42.46 31.90 64.71
N ALA A 781 -43.37 30.94 64.89
CA ALA A 781 -44.13 30.71 66.11
C ALA A 781 -44.14 29.19 66.27
N GLY A 782 -43.61 28.57 67.32
CA GLY A 782 -43.78 28.91 68.73
C GLY A 782 -44.59 27.78 69.34
N GLY A 783 -43.92 26.71 69.78
CA GLY A 783 -44.52 25.55 70.41
C GLY A 783 -43.57 24.92 71.41
N MET A 784 -43.56 25.47 72.63
CA MET A 784 -42.90 24.91 73.81
C MET A 784 -43.69 23.71 74.34
N ASN A 785 -42.98 22.62 74.68
CA ASN A 785 -43.10 21.97 75.99
C ASN A 785 -41.85 21.11 76.25
N GLY A 786 -41.31 21.25 77.45
CA GLY A 786 -39.98 20.77 77.84
C GLY A 786 -39.96 19.62 78.85
N ALA A 787 -38.75 19.11 79.07
CA ALA A 787 -38.23 18.43 80.27
C ALA A 787 -36.73 18.16 79.98
N ALA A 788 -35.79 18.99 80.41
CA ALA A 788 -35.12 19.01 81.72
C ALA A 788 -34.13 17.83 81.96
N GLY A 789 -32.83 18.13 81.94
CA GLY A 789 -31.77 17.32 82.56
C GLY A 789 -30.38 17.49 81.91
N PRO A 790 -29.27 17.70 82.65
CA PRO A 790 -28.30 18.75 82.28
C PRO A 790 -26.83 18.30 82.06
N ALA A 791 -26.05 19.29 81.64
CA ALA A 791 -24.62 19.52 81.92
C ALA A 791 -23.56 18.88 81.00
N GLY A 792 -22.76 19.74 80.37
CA GLY A 792 -21.58 19.38 79.58
C GLY A 792 -20.83 20.59 79.00
N SER A 793 -20.31 21.42 79.90
CA SER A 793 -19.17 22.36 79.79
C SER A 793 -18.62 22.78 78.40
N ALA A 794 -18.62 24.09 78.19
CA ALA A 794 -17.84 24.81 77.19
C ALA A 794 -16.36 25.00 77.61
N ALA A 795 -15.48 25.19 76.62
CA ALA A 795 -14.25 26.01 76.70
C ALA A 795 -13.68 26.27 75.27
N PRO A 796 -12.93 27.37 75.04
CA PRO A 796 -13.07 28.24 73.87
C PRO A 796 -11.83 28.30 72.94
N PRO A 797 -11.82 29.12 71.86
CA PRO A 797 -10.76 29.15 70.85
C PRO A 797 -9.67 30.20 71.15
N ALA A 798 -8.43 29.91 70.73
CA ALA A 798 -7.32 30.86 70.72
C ALA A 798 -6.93 31.19 69.26
N GLY A 799 -6.61 32.48 69.05
CA GLY A 799 -6.50 33.17 67.78
C GLY A 799 -5.13 33.10 67.06
N PRO A 800 -4.83 34.11 66.21
CA PRO A 800 -4.11 33.90 64.94
C PRO A 800 -2.64 34.34 64.97
N GLY A 801 -1.82 33.71 64.12
CA GLY A 801 -0.42 34.07 63.89
C GLY A 801 -0.21 34.74 62.53
N LYS A 802 0.14 36.04 62.56
CA LYS A 802 0.81 36.76 61.46
C LYS A 802 2.28 36.34 61.40
N GLY A 803 2.87 36.34 60.21
CA GLY A 803 4.31 36.38 60.01
C GLY A 803 4.67 36.52 58.53
N GLY A 804 5.11 37.70 58.12
CA GLY A 804 5.73 37.96 56.83
C GLY A 804 7.23 38.24 56.97
N GLY A 805 7.95 38.19 55.83
CA GLY A 805 9.39 38.49 55.64
C GLY A 805 9.96 37.48 54.62
N HIS A 806 10.27 37.79 53.35
CA HIS A 806 11.18 38.75 52.69
C HIS A 806 12.69 38.54 52.93
N GLY A 807 13.44 38.47 51.81
CA GLY A 807 14.91 38.38 51.64
C GLY A 807 15.35 36.98 51.19
N ASP A 808 16.02 36.72 50.07
CA ASP A 808 16.77 37.53 49.09
C ASP A 808 16.65 36.93 47.67
#